data_AF-A0A7Y1Y5H5-F1
#
_entry.id   AF-A0A7Y1Y5H5-F1
#
_cell.length_a   1.000
_cell.length_b   1.000
_cell.length_c   1.000
_cell.angle_alpha   90.00
_cell.angle_beta   90.00
_cell.angle_gamma   90.00
#
_symmetry.space_group_name_H-M   'P 1'
#
loop_
_entity.id
_entity.type
_entity.pdbx_description
1 polymer ?
#
loop_
_entity_poly.entity_id
_entity_poly.type
_entity_poly.pdbx_seq_one_letter_code
_entity_poly.pdbx_strand_id
1 'polypeptide(L)'
;MKTPSRFPTPLAAAALAVLALACPATAASIGELGILQGSANGGINPATGNPWQAGDHYRLAFVTSGSIQGTSTNIGTYNTFVQNAANASSLGLGGATWNVIGSTAAVAARDNTSTNPGVDGAGVAIFLVDGITKVADNNSDLWNGNIDSLLNLDENGNQLDTAILGGTENSGVQRGNGRVLGNSNPADPKVTIGRTDINTGRWMVQFNTNATSSLPVYALSEPLTVQVGGPDTDPPVIASTNPADDSAGFPTSNNLVATFDEFITAGTGNVTIRNLDAMTDTVISITDSSQVSISGKDLVVDPAALLLNGTAYAVRIDDGAVFDEFGNAFPGITGDTTWNFTTGGDPLLLTAAELKDHINGVITLSAAQIDAHKQVIDAEKERFDENGATIAAVFDLVETYDSVIGPLWVARGQFDRNNQGNDLDWTIYHVMQYIMDEVYNASTITAREGQLRGFKFGSVANFPGDADPPADPRAVHTATIDGSFPDTFGRDTQHWTWPARKPTGTYLAPGTIATVTVPPALVGQGYQVRVGAHSWDMSNRPWVRRLDRATILYDLDAPSIKVASPYGGGIYIEVPFGANAGVVDVDITGAIRSPYFSAKSFHATTLAEWLSTERNHPAPWADFQSEKFMMQVPTNWIYAHPDPVTLMADWDAAMDAMNDLMGFPRIRGKETMYPQVDVIFRVSVYAPGYPSTNINDNPNNDRGGYHTHHLVRGPQFAGDYEFHEQGHAYFFPKFGGETESAVNFPHVAVQNRVFGTNLDEALATSRGFGSNPHRTLDNTAVAWMTSFNFSPRELPMDKLEKQYQMKGHAKFVDIVRLFGWEGLDAYWYSYNLDEENGDSNHGNDDDKLLRLCESVGEDLRPLFHFWGIHPSPSLQSSIDAAGLTPSQEIYDLLLHYKSLVPANNVEFRTFASNWWGGPPSSSGFWTESEHARQWDSTDLFPPGDQQRPNGEIYVAASAADIEGRVQELVDLYFPDGRPLADDYDVWEAMFPGADLADPDGDLDGDGRSNNEERLFGTDPTSAASANPITAPLDSAAGTFSYTRRDEALTGAGFSVWTTTDLVTWTEDTGAGQADGTPDADGVETVAVTLSAGLRTEPMLFVQVRAE
;
A
#
# COMPACT_ATOMS: atom_id res chain seq x y z
N MET A 1 -38.54 40.57 16.96
CA MET A 1 -40.01 40.68 17.10
C MET A 1 -40.44 39.65 18.15
N LYS A 2 -41.03 40.14 19.25
CA LYS A 2 -41.78 39.44 20.32
C LYS A 2 -41.25 38.10 20.93
N THR A 3 -40.67 38.28 22.12
CA THR A 3 -40.77 37.52 23.39
C THR A 3 -42.20 37.02 23.76
N PRO A 4 -42.48 36.40 24.95
CA PRO A 4 -41.66 35.96 26.13
C PRO A 4 -42.10 34.53 26.65
N SER A 5 -41.72 33.92 27.79
CA SER A 5 -41.22 34.31 29.14
C SER A 5 -40.72 33.04 29.87
N ARG A 6 -39.53 32.99 30.49
CA ARG A 6 -39.16 33.41 31.89
C ARG A 6 -39.79 32.51 32.96
N PHE A 7 -39.15 31.81 33.91
CA PHE A 7 -37.94 31.90 34.78
C PHE A 7 -38.35 31.13 36.09
N PRO A 8 -37.56 30.94 37.18
CA PRO A 8 -36.11 30.76 37.39
C PRO A 8 -35.73 29.65 38.46
N THR A 9 -34.42 29.50 38.68
CA THR A 9 -33.61 28.83 39.76
C THR A 9 -33.83 29.37 41.21
N PRO A 10 -33.01 29.05 42.27
CA PRO A 10 -32.42 27.80 42.85
C PRO A 10 -32.49 27.74 44.44
N LEU A 11 -31.75 26.81 45.08
CA LEU A 11 -31.06 26.82 46.42
C LEU A 11 -31.45 25.80 47.52
N ALA A 12 -30.38 25.35 48.19
CA ALA A 12 -30.20 24.22 49.11
C ALA A 12 -30.61 24.44 50.59
N ALA A 13 -30.77 23.32 51.31
CA ALA A 13 -30.02 22.97 52.56
C ALA A 13 -30.87 22.50 53.78
N ALA A 14 -30.58 21.25 54.18
CA ALA A 14 -30.29 20.75 55.53
C ALA A 14 -31.36 20.54 56.64
N ALA A 15 -31.41 19.26 57.06
CA ALA A 15 -31.43 18.72 58.43
C ALA A 15 -32.71 18.72 59.30
N LEU A 16 -33.20 17.52 59.65
CA LEU A 16 -33.28 17.05 61.05
C LEU A 16 -33.57 15.53 61.11
N ALA A 17 -32.79 14.83 61.93
CA ALA A 17 -33.01 13.44 62.33
C ALA A 17 -34.04 13.33 63.48
N VAL A 18 -34.39 12.09 63.81
CA VAL A 18 -35.04 11.57 65.05
C VAL A 18 -36.56 11.33 64.95
N LEU A 19 -37.00 10.08 64.79
CA LEU A 19 -37.36 9.16 65.89
C LEU A 19 -37.97 7.86 65.31
N ALA A 20 -37.45 6.72 65.74
CA ALA A 20 -38.04 5.42 65.50
C ALA A 20 -39.48 5.34 66.04
N LEU A 21 -40.39 4.85 65.19
CA LEU A 21 -41.55 4.10 65.60
C LEU A 21 -41.63 2.88 64.70
N ALA A 22 -41.10 1.78 65.21
CA ALA A 22 -41.32 0.44 64.68
C ALA A 22 -42.83 0.24 64.50
N CYS A 23 -43.28 0.20 63.24
CA CYS A 23 -44.53 -0.45 62.90
C CYS A 23 -44.20 -1.94 62.81
N PRO A 24 -44.89 -2.84 63.53
CA PRO A 24 -44.60 -4.26 63.40
C PRO A 24 -44.88 -4.64 61.95
N ALA A 25 -43.89 -5.28 61.31
CA ALA A 25 -44.07 -5.94 60.03
C ALA A 25 -45.35 -6.78 60.12
N THR A 26 -46.38 -6.39 59.38
CA THR A 26 -47.56 -7.23 59.21
C THR A 26 -47.06 -8.48 58.50
N ALA A 27 -47.15 -9.62 59.19
CA ALA A 27 -46.75 -10.94 58.68
C ALA A 27 -47.12 -11.08 57.20
N ALA A 28 -46.11 -11.32 56.36
CA ALA A 28 -46.31 -11.42 54.91
C ALA A 28 -47.27 -12.59 54.64
N SER A 29 -48.36 -12.31 53.93
CA SER A 29 -49.21 -13.36 53.39
C SER A 29 -48.41 -14.15 52.36
N ILE A 30 -48.35 -15.48 52.46
CA ILE A 30 -47.68 -16.34 51.47
C ILE A 30 -48.70 -17.31 50.89
N GLY A 31 -48.57 -17.65 49.61
CA GLY A 31 -49.43 -18.64 48.97
C GLY A 31 -49.28 -20.05 49.57
N GLU A 32 -50.27 -20.92 49.36
CA GLU A 32 -50.30 -22.31 49.86
C GLU A 32 -49.06 -23.13 49.48
N LEU A 33 -48.50 -22.86 48.30
CA LEU A 33 -47.29 -23.51 47.80
C LEU A 33 -46.01 -22.69 48.11
N GLY A 34 -46.11 -21.61 48.87
CA GLY A 34 -44.99 -20.68 49.16
C GLY A 34 -44.55 -19.82 47.97
N ILE A 35 -45.22 -19.95 46.82
CA ILE A 35 -44.84 -19.31 45.56
C ILE A 35 -45.40 -17.89 45.47
N LEU A 36 -46.71 -17.70 45.69
CA LEU A 36 -47.32 -16.38 45.65
C LEU A 36 -46.83 -15.54 46.85
N GLN A 37 -46.16 -14.42 46.58
CA GLN A 37 -45.70 -13.49 47.61
C GLN A 37 -46.82 -12.51 47.99
N GLY A 38 -46.87 -12.09 49.25
CA GLY A 38 -47.90 -11.15 49.75
C GLY A 38 -47.81 -9.75 49.14
N SER A 39 -46.68 -9.44 48.48
CA SER A 39 -46.42 -8.22 47.71
C SER A 39 -46.85 -8.34 46.24
N ALA A 40 -47.25 -9.53 45.76
CA ALA A 40 -47.65 -9.74 44.37
C ALA A 40 -48.77 -8.76 43.97
N ASN A 41 -48.61 -8.15 42.80
CA ASN A 41 -49.47 -7.06 42.31
C ASN A 41 -49.59 -5.87 43.29
N GLY A 42 -48.47 -5.47 43.91
CA GLY A 42 -48.43 -4.35 44.87
C GLY A 42 -49.20 -4.64 46.17
N GLY A 43 -49.35 -5.91 46.53
CA GLY A 43 -50.08 -6.37 47.71
C GLY A 43 -51.60 -6.40 47.59
N ILE A 44 -52.13 -6.20 46.38
CA ILE A 44 -53.58 -6.17 46.10
C ILE A 44 -53.99 -7.43 45.32
N ASN A 45 -54.97 -8.16 45.86
CA ASN A 45 -55.62 -9.28 45.21
C ASN A 45 -56.37 -8.81 43.95
N PRO A 46 -55.93 -9.20 42.74
CA PRO A 46 -56.52 -8.70 41.49
C PRO A 46 -57.99 -9.07 41.30
N ALA A 47 -58.43 -10.22 41.85
CA ALA A 47 -59.81 -10.69 41.71
C ALA A 47 -60.81 -9.88 42.54
N THR A 48 -60.36 -9.25 43.64
CA THR A 48 -61.23 -8.54 44.59
C THR A 48 -60.94 -7.03 44.67
N GLY A 49 -59.74 -6.60 44.25
CA GLY A 49 -59.26 -5.23 44.38
C GLY A 49 -58.87 -4.83 45.81
N ASN A 50 -58.87 -5.77 46.76
CA ASN A 50 -58.50 -5.54 48.16
C ASN A 50 -57.09 -6.09 48.46
N PRO A 51 -56.42 -5.65 49.55
CA PRO A 51 -55.16 -6.26 49.97
C PRO A 51 -55.29 -7.77 50.19
N TRP A 52 -54.24 -8.53 49.88
CA TRP A 52 -54.22 -9.98 50.11
C TRP A 52 -54.47 -10.32 51.59
N GLN A 53 -55.44 -11.18 51.85
CA GLN A 53 -55.77 -11.67 53.19
C GLN A 53 -55.61 -13.19 53.29
N ALA A 54 -55.29 -13.67 54.49
CA ALA A 54 -55.29 -15.10 54.76
C ALA A 54 -56.69 -15.68 54.49
N GLY A 55 -56.76 -16.74 53.70
CA GLY A 55 -58.01 -17.31 53.20
C GLY A 55 -58.42 -16.82 51.80
N ASP A 56 -57.72 -15.84 51.21
CA ASP A 56 -57.90 -15.50 49.80
C ASP A 56 -57.46 -16.66 48.91
N HIS A 57 -58.09 -16.79 47.73
CA HIS A 57 -57.76 -17.83 46.78
C HIS A 57 -57.12 -17.26 45.50
N TYR A 58 -56.22 -18.05 44.89
CA TYR A 58 -55.51 -17.73 43.64
C TYR A 58 -55.20 -19.02 42.85
N ARG A 59 -54.67 -18.91 41.64
CA ARG A 59 -54.19 -20.04 40.83
C ARG A 59 -52.81 -19.75 40.24
N LEU A 60 -52.07 -20.81 39.94
CA LEU A 60 -50.79 -20.75 39.23
C LEU A 60 -50.92 -21.40 37.84
N ALA A 61 -50.14 -20.89 36.90
CA ALA A 61 -50.05 -21.39 35.53
C ALA A 61 -48.59 -21.50 35.05
N PHE A 62 -48.30 -22.51 34.23
CA PHE A 62 -47.00 -22.69 33.58
C PHE A 62 -47.14 -23.36 32.20
N VAL A 63 -46.05 -23.35 31.44
CA VAL A 63 -45.90 -24.15 30.21
C VAL A 63 -44.99 -25.35 30.48
N THR A 64 -45.37 -26.56 30.08
CA THR A 64 -44.52 -27.73 30.38
C THR A 64 -43.15 -27.65 29.68
N SER A 65 -42.05 -27.91 30.37
CA SER A 65 -40.72 -28.05 29.75
C SER A 65 -40.68 -29.26 28.79
N GLY A 66 -41.43 -30.32 29.14
CA GLY A 66 -41.65 -31.49 28.31
C GLY A 66 -42.70 -31.27 27.21
N SER A 67 -42.67 -32.12 26.19
CA SER A 67 -43.62 -32.09 25.06
C SER A 67 -44.48 -33.35 24.96
N ILE A 68 -45.72 -33.21 24.50
CA ILE A 68 -46.67 -34.31 24.28
C ILE A 68 -47.36 -34.19 22.91
N GLN A 69 -47.76 -35.33 22.33
CA GLN A 69 -48.56 -35.35 21.10
C GLN A 69 -50.06 -35.16 21.37
N GLY A 70 -50.74 -34.44 20.50
CA GLY A 70 -52.18 -34.14 20.56
C GLY A 70 -53.10 -35.23 20.02
N THR A 71 -52.71 -36.50 20.08
CA THR A 71 -53.42 -37.63 19.45
C THR A 71 -54.48 -38.29 20.35
N SER A 72 -54.42 -38.10 21.68
CA SER A 72 -55.40 -38.69 22.60
C SER A 72 -56.72 -37.92 22.59
N THR A 73 -57.85 -38.64 22.49
CA THR A 73 -59.20 -38.10 22.65
C THR A 73 -59.63 -37.96 24.11
N ASN A 74 -58.86 -38.53 25.05
CA ASN A 74 -59.14 -38.47 26.47
C ASN A 74 -58.40 -37.28 27.11
N ILE A 75 -59.13 -36.29 27.59
CA ILE A 75 -58.55 -35.10 28.23
C ILE A 75 -57.67 -35.45 29.45
N GLY A 76 -58.01 -36.54 30.16
CA GLY A 76 -57.26 -37.03 31.31
C GLY A 76 -55.82 -37.46 30.99
N THR A 77 -55.52 -37.82 29.73
CA THR A 77 -54.14 -38.09 29.29
C THR A 77 -53.26 -36.84 29.46
N TYR A 78 -53.79 -35.68 29.08
CA TYR A 78 -53.05 -34.41 29.16
C TYR A 78 -53.03 -33.87 30.59
N ASN A 79 -54.09 -34.05 31.38
CA ASN A 79 -54.06 -33.71 32.82
C ASN A 79 -53.00 -34.52 33.56
N THR A 80 -52.88 -35.83 33.27
CA THR A 80 -51.82 -36.67 33.85
C THR A 80 -50.43 -36.17 33.45
N PHE A 81 -50.26 -35.71 32.21
CA PHE A 81 -48.99 -35.17 31.73
C PHE A 81 -48.57 -33.91 32.49
N VAL A 82 -49.47 -32.92 32.62
CA VAL A 82 -49.15 -31.68 33.36
C VAL A 82 -48.99 -31.92 34.86
N GLN A 83 -49.76 -32.85 35.45
CA GLN A 83 -49.60 -33.22 36.86
C GLN A 83 -48.22 -33.87 37.11
N ASN A 84 -47.74 -34.71 36.18
CA ASN A 84 -46.41 -35.30 36.31
C ASN A 84 -45.29 -34.25 36.21
N ALA A 85 -45.46 -33.25 35.33
CA ALA A 85 -44.52 -32.13 35.26
C ALA A 85 -44.50 -31.34 36.58
N ALA A 86 -45.67 -31.01 37.14
CA ALA A 86 -45.77 -30.33 38.43
C ALA A 86 -45.16 -31.14 39.59
N ASN A 87 -45.35 -32.47 39.61
CA ASN A 87 -44.76 -33.34 40.63
C ASN A 87 -43.22 -33.41 40.55
N ALA A 88 -42.65 -33.19 39.37
CA ALA A 88 -41.21 -33.21 39.13
C ALA A 88 -40.55 -31.83 39.29
N SER A 89 -41.33 -30.78 39.53
CA SER A 89 -40.88 -29.39 39.62
C SER A 89 -39.93 -29.14 40.80
N SER A 90 -38.86 -28.37 40.56
CA SER A 90 -37.98 -27.84 41.61
C SER A 90 -38.64 -26.74 42.46
N LEU A 91 -39.78 -26.18 42.02
CA LEU A 91 -40.53 -25.13 42.72
C LEU A 91 -41.58 -25.69 43.69
N GLY A 92 -41.71 -27.02 43.83
CA GLY A 92 -42.63 -27.63 44.80
C GLY A 92 -44.10 -27.64 44.37
N LEU A 93 -44.39 -27.65 43.06
CA LEU A 93 -45.75 -27.58 42.52
C LEU A 93 -46.62 -28.83 42.75
N GLY A 94 -46.02 -29.95 43.13
CA GLY A 94 -46.70 -31.25 43.27
C GLY A 94 -47.74 -31.34 44.39
N GLY A 95 -47.80 -30.33 45.28
CA GLY A 95 -48.80 -30.24 46.35
C GLY A 95 -50.21 -29.89 45.88
N ALA A 96 -50.39 -29.52 44.61
CA ALA A 96 -51.66 -29.10 44.04
C ALA A 96 -52.09 -30.00 42.87
N THR A 97 -53.38 -29.95 42.55
CA THR A 97 -53.96 -30.59 41.36
C THR A 97 -53.80 -29.69 40.14
N TRP A 98 -53.30 -30.24 39.02
CA TRP A 98 -53.03 -29.53 37.78
C TRP A 98 -53.80 -30.12 36.60
N ASN A 99 -54.47 -29.27 35.84
CA ASN A 99 -55.21 -29.63 34.63
C ASN A 99 -54.65 -28.89 33.41
N VAL A 100 -54.70 -29.55 32.25
CA VAL A 100 -54.24 -28.93 31.00
C VAL A 100 -55.20 -27.81 30.59
N ILE A 101 -54.66 -26.70 30.08
CA ILE A 101 -55.44 -25.70 29.37
C ILE A 101 -55.58 -26.14 27.91
N GLY A 102 -56.46 -27.12 27.67
CA GLY A 102 -56.69 -27.66 26.33
C GLY A 102 -58.07 -28.31 26.15
N SER A 103 -58.53 -28.35 24.90
CA SER A 103 -59.87 -28.84 24.52
C SER A 103 -59.77 -30.12 23.69
N THR A 104 -60.50 -31.16 24.08
CA THR A 104 -60.81 -32.34 23.23
C THR A 104 -62.20 -32.19 22.64
N ALA A 105 -62.59 -33.05 21.70
CA ALA A 105 -63.95 -33.02 21.13
C ALA A 105 -65.07 -33.12 22.19
N ALA A 106 -64.80 -33.79 23.32
CA ALA A 106 -65.78 -34.03 24.37
C ALA A 106 -65.70 -33.04 25.55
N VAL A 107 -64.54 -32.44 25.79
CA VAL A 107 -64.29 -31.60 26.98
C VAL A 107 -63.61 -30.30 26.59
N ALA A 108 -64.23 -29.18 26.95
CA ALA A 108 -63.69 -27.84 26.73
C ALA A 108 -62.62 -27.51 27.78
N ALA A 109 -61.61 -26.73 27.40
CA ALA A 109 -60.52 -26.33 28.28
C ALA A 109 -61.01 -25.63 29.56
N ARG A 110 -62.00 -24.74 29.43
CA ARG A 110 -62.61 -24.03 30.57
C ARG A 110 -63.38 -24.93 31.52
N ASP A 111 -63.95 -26.03 31.02
CA ASP A 111 -64.68 -26.99 31.85
C ASP A 111 -63.67 -27.95 32.52
N ASN A 112 -62.60 -28.34 31.80
CA ASN A 112 -61.53 -29.19 32.31
C ASN A 112 -60.76 -28.56 33.47
N THR A 113 -60.57 -27.25 33.44
CA THR A 113 -59.85 -26.51 34.49
C THR A 113 -60.77 -25.92 35.57
N SER A 114 -62.09 -26.14 35.45
CA SER A 114 -63.13 -25.54 36.31
C SER A 114 -63.00 -24.01 36.38
N THR A 115 -62.92 -23.39 35.20
CA THR A 115 -62.78 -21.95 35.00
C THR A 115 -63.84 -21.39 34.04
N ASN A 116 -64.97 -22.07 33.86
CA ASN A 116 -66.04 -21.60 32.97
C ASN A 116 -66.80 -20.44 33.64
N PRO A 117 -66.72 -19.19 33.15
CA PRO A 117 -67.33 -18.06 33.84
C PRO A 117 -68.86 -18.14 33.97
N GLY A 118 -69.51 -18.89 33.07
CA GLY A 118 -70.96 -19.11 33.10
C GLY A 118 -71.42 -20.18 34.08
N VAL A 119 -70.50 -20.99 34.63
CA VAL A 119 -70.79 -22.12 35.53
C VAL A 119 -70.08 -21.96 36.87
N ASP A 120 -68.79 -21.61 36.84
CA ASP A 120 -67.89 -21.54 38.00
C ASP A 120 -67.78 -20.11 38.59
N GLY A 121 -68.46 -19.13 37.98
CA GLY A 121 -68.45 -17.73 38.41
C GLY A 121 -67.16 -16.98 38.02
N ALA A 122 -66.95 -15.80 38.63
CA ALA A 122 -65.83 -14.93 38.30
C ALA A 122 -64.47 -15.60 38.51
N GLY A 123 -64.33 -16.49 39.50
CA GLY A 123 -63.08 -17.20 39.78
C GLY A 123 -62.08 -16.36 40.58
N VAL A 124 -60.82 -16.73 40.49
CA VAL A 124 -59.70 -16.16 41.26
C VAL A 124 -58.59 -15.70 40.32
N ALA A 125 -57.70 -14.83 40.82
CA ALA A 125 -56.58 -14.33 40.03
C ALA A 125 -55.59 -15.46 39.68
N ILE A 126 -54.98 -15.36 38.51
CA ILE A 126 -54.06 -16.37 37.96
C ILE A 126 -52.69 -15.72 37.77
N PHE A 127 -51.67 -16.38 38.30
CA PHE A 127 -50.27 -15.94 38.26
C PHE A 127 -49.39 -16.98 37.59
N LEU A 128 -48.21 -16.58 37.13
CA LEU A 128 -47.15 -17.51 36.75
C LEU A 128 -46.55 -18.17 37.99
N VAL A 129 -45.79 -19.25 37.77
CA VAL A 129 -45.08 -19.97 38.83
C VAL A 129 -43.92 -19.19 39.46
N ASP A 130 -43.61 -17.97 39.00
CA ASP A 130 -42.78 -17.02 39.74
C ASP A 130 -43.51 -16.36 40.93
N GLY A 131 -44.83 -16.55 41.01
CA GLY A 131 -45.68 -16.04 42.09
C GLY A 131 -45.88 -14.53 42.13
N ILE A 132 -45.39 -13.79 41.13
CA ILE A 132 -45.44 -12.32 41.08
C ILE A 132 -46.12 -11.85 39.79
N THR A 133 -45.89 -12.54 38.68
CA THR A 133 -46.39 -12.13 37.37
C THR A 133 -47.85 -12.53 37.19
N LYS A 134 -48.74 -11.53 37.14
CA LYS A 134 -50.19 -11.72 36.97
C LYS A 134 -50.52 -12.02 35.50
N VAL A 135 -51.19 -13.14 35.27
CA VAL A 135 -51.64 -13.58 33.94
C VAL A 135 -53.05 -13.08 33.63
N ALA A 136 -53.96 -13.18 34.60
CA ALA A 136 -55.35 -12.76 34.46
C ALA A 136 -55.96 -12.39 35.82
N ASP A 137 -56.85 -11.40 35.83
CA ASP A 137 -57.54 -10.93 37.02
C ASP A 137 -58.49 -11.98 37.60
N ASN A 138 -59.14 -12.78 36.73
CA ASN A 138 -60.08 -13.84 37.10
C ASN A 138 -60.42 -14.78 35.91
N ASN A 139 -61.36 -15.73 36.07
CA ASN A 139 -61.74 -16.68 35.01
C ASN A 139 -62.32 -15.99 33.76
N SER A 140 -63.07 -14.89 33.93
CA SER A 140 -63.64 -14.15 32.79
C SER A 140 -62.53 -13.47 31.99
N ASP A 141 -61.49 -13.01 32.68
CA ASP A 141 -60.34 -12.37 32.07
C ASP A 141 -59.51 -13.38 31.27
N LEU A 142 -59.20 -14.54 31.85
CA LEU A 142 -58.48 -15.63 31.18
C LEU A 142 -59.09 -16.00 29.81
N TRP A 143 -60.43 -16.00 29.71
CA TRP A 143 -61.18 -16.44 28.53
C TRP A 143 -61.75 -15.29 27.67
N ASN A 144 -61.43 -14.02 27.95
CA ASN A 144 -61.87 -12.89 27.11
C ASN A 144 -61.02 -12.72 25.83
N GLY A 145 -59.89 -13.44 25.77
CA GLY A 145 -58.97 -13.47 24.65
C GLY A 145 -57.77 -12.55 24.76
N ASN A 146 -57.64 -11.80 25.85
CA ASN A 146 -56.47 -11.03 26.24
C ASN A 146 -55.99 -11.48 27.63
N ILE A 147 -54.67 -11.40 27.88
CA ILE A 147 -54.03 -11.66 29.17
C ILE A 147 -53.05 -10.54 29.49
N ASP A 148 -52.77 -10.36 30.77
CA ASP A 148 -51.93 -9.27 31.27
C ASP A 148 -50.43 -9.56 31.11
N SER A 149 -50.00 -10.82 31.15
CA SER A 149 -48.59 -11.23 31.02
C SER A 149 -48.44 -12.60 30.40
N LEU A 150 -47.31 -12.83 29.72
CA LEU A 150 -47.11 -14.03 28.92
C LEU A 150 -47.10 -15.31 29.76
N LEU A 151 -47.76 -16.37 29.28
CA LEU A 151 -47.60 -17.72 29.83
C LEU A 151 -46.30 -18.34 29.27
N ASN A 152 -45.15 -17.95 29.81
CA ASN A 152 -43.84 -18.31 29.25
C ASN A 152 -42.84 -18.86 30.29
N LEU A 153 -43.28 -19.19 31.51
CA LEU A 153 -42.43 -19.85 32.49
C LEU A 153 -42.76 -21.34 32.56
N ASP A 154 -41.72 -22.18 32.54
CA ASP A 154 -41.87 -23.61 32.73
C ASP A 154 -42.10 -24.00 34.19
N GLU A 155 -42.40 -25.27 34.46
CA GLU A 155 -42.64 -25.75 35.83
C GLU A 155 -41.46 -25.52 36.80
N ASN A 156 -40.28 -25.15 36.32
CA ASN A 156 -39.10 -24.86 37.11
C ASN A 156 -38.75 -23.36 37.16
N GLY A 157 -39.57 -22.51 36.54
CA GLY A 157 -39.38 -21.05 36.50
C GLY A 157 -38.47 -20.57 35.36
N ASN A 158 -38.08 -21.43 34.43
CA ASN A 158 -37.27 -21.03 33.28
C ASN A 158 -38.15 -20.47 32.17
N GLN A 159 -37.66 -19.44 31.49
CA GLN A 159 -38.39 -18.84 30.37
C GLN A 159 -38.38 -19.77 29.14
N LEU A 160 -39.56 -20.07 28.61
CA LEU A 160 -39.78 -20.90 27.44
C LEU A 160 -40.77 -20.20 26.47
N ASP A 161 -40.24 -19.60 25.39
CA ASP A 161 -41.06 -19.05 24.30
C ASP A 161 -41.13 -20.05 23.13
N THR A 162 -42.24 -20.77 23.05
CA THR A 162 -42.47 -21.79 22.01
C THR A 162 -43.96 -21.93 21.67
N ALA A 163 -44.25 -22.73 20.64
CA ALA A 163 -45.62 -23.05 20.26
C ALA A 163 -46.23 -24.13 21.16
N ILE A 164 -47.47 -23.92 21.59
CA ILE A 164 -48.13 -24.69 22.64
C ILE A 164 -49.34 -25.43 22.09
N LEU A 165 -49.45 -26.71 22.40
CA LEU A 165 -50.56 -27.54 21.98
C LEU A 165 -51.79 -27.30 22.89
N GLY A 166 -52.94 -26.93 22.33
CA GLY A 166 -54.12 -26.58 23.14
C GLY A 166 -55.47 -27.02 22.58
N GLY A 167 -55.67 -27.07 21.26
CA GLY A 167 -56.94 -27.50 20.64
C GLY A 167 -58.17 -26.66 21.00
N THR A 168 -57.98 -25.48 21.61
CA THR A 168 -59.03 -24.63 22.17
C THR A 168 -59.11 -23.27 21.48
N GLU A 169 -60.27 -22.62 21.52
CA GLU A 169 -60.43 -21.20 21.17
C GLU A 169 -60.14 -20.29 22.38
N ASN A 170 -59.98 -18.98 22.13
CA ASN A 170 -59.72 -17.96 23.15
C ASN A 170 -60.78 -17.92 24.26
N SER A 171 -62.02 -18.36 23.98
CA SER A 171 -63.12 -18.46 24.93
C SER A 171 -63.15 -19.76 25.74
N GLY A 172 -62.13 -20.61 25.57
CA GLY A 172 -61.94 -21.87 26.30
C GLY A 172 -62.80 -23.04 25.84
N VAL A 173 -63.50 -22.89 24.71
CA VAL A 173 -64.30 -23.95 24.08
C VAL A 173 -63.53 -24.68 23.00
N GLN A 174 -64.02 -25.86 22.63
CA GLN A 174 -63.55 -26.60 21.47
C GLN A 174 -63.63 -25.74 20.21
N ARG A 175 -62.62 -25.84 19.35
CA ARG A 175 -62.64 -25.14 18.07
C ARG A 175 -63.68 -25.72 17.12
N GLY A 176 -64.55 -24.87 16.59
CA GLY A 176 -65.72 -25.27 15.80
C GLY A 176 -65.44 -26.05 14.50
N ASN A 177 -64.19 -26.07 14.02
CA ASN A 177 -63.77 -26.81 12.82
C ASN A 177 -63.16 -28.21 13.12
N GLY A 178 -63.25 -28.69 14.37
CA GLY A 178 -62.76 -30.02 14.75
C GLY A 178 -61.25 -30.11 15.04
N ARG A 179 -60.53 -28.98 15.07
CA ARG A 179 -59.07 -28.92 15.35
C ARG A 179 -58.75 -28.90 16.85
N VAL A 180 -59.28 -29.91 17.54
CA VAL A 180 -59.16 -30.17 18.98
C VAL A 180 -58.10 -31.23 19.27
N LEU A 181 -57.68 -31.36 20.52
CA LEU A 181 -56.87 -32.49 20.97
C LEU A 181 -57.61 -33.81 20.70
N GLY A 182 -56.90 -34.80 20.17
CA GLY A 182 -57.46 -36.07 19.74
C GLY A 182 -58.13 -36.05 18.38
N ASN A 183 -57.87 -35.04 17.53
CA ASN A 183 -58.38 -35.01 16.16
C ASN A 183 -57.80 -36.21 15.37
N SER A 184 -58.68 -37.17 15.08
CA SER A 184 -58.35 -38.40 14.37
C SER A 184 -58.72 -38.36 12.88
N ASN A 185 -59.06 -37.19 12.31
CA ASN A 185 -59.37 -37.06 10.89
C ASN A 185 -58.09 -37.18 10.04
N PRO A 186 -57.88 -38.28 9.28
CA PRO A 186 -56.66 -38.45 8.51
C PRO A 186 -56.53 -37.46 7.34
N ALA A 187 -57.62 -36.81 6.90
CA ALA A 187 -57.60 -35.82 5.82
C ALA A 187 -57.28 -34.38 6.30
N ASP A 188 -57.48 -34.06 7.58
CA ASP A 188 -57.04 -32.81 8.22
C ASP A 188 -56.71 -33.09 9.69
N PRO A 189 -55.57 -33.75 9.99
CA PRO A 189 -55.21 -34.20 11.34
C PRO A 189 -54.67 -33.05 12.20
N LYS A 190 -55.12 -31.82 11.94
CA LYS A 190 -54.56 -30.61 12.55
C LYS A 190 -55.20 -30.32 13.89
N VAL A 191 -54.39 -29.82 14.81
CA VAL A 191 -54.78 -29.31 16.12
C VAL A 191 -54.38 -27.84 16.21
N THR A 192 -55.21 -27.07 16.88
CA THR A 192 -54.94 -25.65 17.14
C THR A 192 -53.83 -25.52 18.20
N ILE A 193 -52.84 -24.69 17.92
CA ILE A 193 -51.76 -24.35 18.86
C ILE A 193 -51.87 -22.89 19.28
N GLY A 194 -51.40 -22.57 20.48
CA GLY A 194 -51.19 -21.22 20.97
C GLY A 194 -49.71 -20.80 20.90
N ARG A 195 -49.46 -19.50 20.98
CA ARG A 195 -48.18 -18.87 21.29
C ARG A 195 -48.51 -17.50 21.85
N THR A 196 -47.79 -17.04 22.86
CA THR A 196 -48.05 -15.72 23.42
C THR A 196 -47.20 -14.66 22.69
N ASP A 197 -47.83 -13.57 22.22
CA ASP A 197 -47.14 -12.43 21.57
C ASP A 197 -47.33 -11.16 22.42
N ILE A 198 -46.20 -10.58 22.86
CA ILE A 198 -46.10 -9.34 23.64
C ILE A 198 -46.79 -8.14 22.99
N ASN A 199 -46.98 -8.14 21.66
CA ASN A 199 -47.60 -7.01 20.97
C ASN A 199 -49.13 -7.12 20.82
N THR A 200 -49.72 -8.30 21.06
CA THR A 200 -51.17 -8.51 20.87
C THR A 200 -51.93 -8.86 22.15
N GLY A 201 -51.23 -9.18 23.25
CA GLY A 201 -51.84 -9.54 24.54
C GLY A 201 -52.58 -10.88 24.51
N ARG A 202 -52.38 -11.73 23.49
CA ARG A 202 -53.11 -12.99 23.30
C ARG A 202 -52.26 -14.19 23.71
N TRP A 203 -52.73 -15.03 24.63
CA TRP A 203 -52.09 -16.32 24.98
C TRP A 203 -52.42 -17.46 24.02
N MET A 204 -53.41 -17.26 23.15
CA MET A 204 -53.78 -18.16 22.06
C MET A 204 -53.82 -17.38 20.75
N VAL A 205 -52.86 -17.63 19.86
CA VAL A 205 -52.85 -17.15 18.46
C VAL A 205 -53.12 -18.35 17.55
N GLN A 206 -54.15 -18.27 16.70
CA GLN A 206 -54.76 -19.41 16.01
C GLN A 206 -53.91 -20.04 14.89
N PHE A 207 -52.78 -20.64 15.22
CA PHE A 207 -52.00 -21.47 14.30
C PHE A 207 -52.44 -22.94 14.38
N ASN A 208 -51.96 -23.77 13.44
CA ASN A 208 -52.29 -25.20 13.41
C ASN A 208 -51.03 -26.02 13.17
N THR A 209 -50.90 -27.13 13.90
CA THR A 209 -49.91 -28.17 13.63
C THR A 209 -50.61 -29.52 13.51
N ASN A 210 -49.90 -30.56 13.08
CA ASN A 210 -50.46 -31.92 13.08
C ASN A 210 -50.59 -32.46 14.51
N ALA A 211 -51.64 -33.24 14.79
CA ALA A 211 -51.84 -33.89 16.09
C ALA A 211 -50.65 -34.75 16.54
N THR A 212 -49.84 -35.22 15.60
CA THR A 212 -48.63 -36.02 15.84
C THR A 212 -47.39 -35.19 16.19
N SER A 213 -47.45 -33.86 16.09
CA SER A 213 -46.37 -32.99 16.55
C SER A 213 -46.29 -33.03 18.07
N SER A 214 -45.10 -33.25 18.61
CA SER A 214 -44.86 -33.18 20.06
C SER A 214 -44.53 -31.74 20.42
N LEU A 215 -45.37 -31.12 21.24
CA LEU A 215 -45.18 -29.74 21.70
C LEU A 215 -45.53 -29.64 23.19
N PRO A 216 -45.02 -28.62 23.90
CA PRO A 216 -45.48 -28.28 25.24
C PRO A 216 -46.98 -27.98 25.31
N VAL A 217 -47.54 -28.05 26.52
CA VAL A 217 -48.92 -27.68 26.83
C VAL A 217 -48.95 -26.70 28.01
N TYR A 218 -49.99 -25.88 28.10
CA TYR A 218 -50.21 -25.05 29.28
C TYR A 218 -50.91 -25.84 30.39
N ALA A 219 -50.54 -25.55 31.64
CA ALA A 219 -51.12 -26.13 32.84
C ALA A 219 -51.73 -25.06 33.74
N LEU A 220 -52.82 -25.38 34.43
CA LEU A 220 -53.46 -24.53 35.43
C LEU A 220 -53.77 -25.32 36.70
N SER A 221 -53.42 -24.76 37.85
CA SER A 221 -53.69 -25.36 39.16
C SER A 221 -55.17 -25.28 39.54
N GLU A 222 -55.58 -26.08 40.51
CA GLU A 222 -56.78 -25.81 41.32
C GLU A 222 -56.64 -24.50 42.13
N PRO A 223 -57.74 -23.93 42.69
CA PRO A 223 -57.65 -22.76 43.56
C PRO A 223 -56.83 -23.06 44.82
N LEU A 224 -55.74 -22.32 45.01
CA LEU A 224 -54.84 -22.37 46.16
C LEU A 224 -55.19 -21.26 47.15
N THR A 225 -54.84 -21.42 48.42
CA THR A 225 -55.18 -20.47 49.50
C THR A 225 -53.99 -19.70 50.06
N VAL A 226 -54.15 -18.39 50.28
CA VAL A 226 -53.16 -17.54 50.97
C VAL A 226 -53.12 -17.87 52.47
N GLN A 227 -51.91 -18.10 52.99
CA GLN A 227 -51.56 -18.41 54.38
C GLN A 227 -50.77 -17.24 55.02
N VAL A 228 -50.54 -17.30 56.35
CA VAL A 228 -49.72 -16.30 57.07
C VAL A 228 -48.27 -16.80 57.17
N GLY A 229 -47.31 -16.09 56.57
CA GLY A 229 -45.87 -16.37 56.64
C GLY A 229 -45.20 -15.69 57.85
N GLY A 230 -44.23 -16.37 58.48
CA GLY A 230 -43.43 -15.80 59.56
C GLY A 230 -42.41 -14.76 59.05
N PRO A 231 -41.83 -13.91 59.93
CA PRO A 231 -40.77 -13.00 59.54
C PRO A 231 -39.50 -13.79 59.15
N ASP A 232 -38.93 -13.47 57.98
CA ASP A 232 -37.58 -13.87 57.62
C ASP A 232 -36.58 -12.88 58.25
N THR A 233 -35.61 -13.43 58.98
CA THR A 233 -34.57 -12.67 59.66
C THR A 233 -33.18 -13.21 59.34
N ASP A 234 -33.10 -14.22 58.48
CA ASP A 234 -31.83 -14.84 58.11
C ASP A 234 -31.21 -14.00 56.97
N PRO A 235 -29.97 -13.52 57.10
CA PRO A 235 -29.31 -12.80 56.02
C PRO A 235 -28.94 -13.70 54.85
N PRO A 236 -28.79 -13.16 53.62
CA PRO A 236 -28.43 -13.94 52.45
C PRO A 236 -27.03 -14.53 52.63
N VAL A 237 -26.84 -15.78 52.20
CA VAL A 237 -25.55 -16.49 52.31
C VAL A 237 -25.09 -16.92 50.92
N ILE A 238 -23.78 -16.83 50.65
CA ILE A 238 -23.20 -17.32 49.40
C ILE A 238 -23.33 -18.85 49.37
N ALA A 239 -24.11 -19.35 48.42
CA ALA A 239 -24.29 -20.78 48.14
C ALA A 239 -23.12 -21.35 47.33
N SER A 240 -22.57 -20.56 46.39
CA SER A 240 -21.40 -20.94 45.60
C SER A 240 -20.68 -19.74 45.01
N THR A 241 -19.40 -19.90 44.69
CA THR A 241 -18.61 -18.92 43.95
C THR A 241 -18.02 -19.53 42.67
N ASN A 242 -17.83 -18.70 41.65
CA ASN A 242 -17.03 -18.99 40.47
C ASN A 242 -16.08 -17.82 40.24
N PRO A 243 -14.75 -17.97 40.37
CA PRO A 243 -14.04 -19.19 40.70
C PRO A 243 -14.45 -19.78 42.05
N ALA A 244 -14.43 -21.10 42.15
CA ALA A 244 -14.59 -21.77 43.44
C ALA A 244 -13.43 -21.36 44.37
N ASP A 245 -13.69 -21.30 45.67
CA ASP A 245 -12.64 -21.06 46.67
C ASP A 245 -11.50 -22.08 46.55
N ASP A 246 -10.27 -21.61 46.76
CA ASP A 246 -9.00 -22.34 46.55
C ASP A 246 -8.78 -22.89 45.12
N SER A 247 -9.56 -22.46 44.12
CA SER A 247 -9.37 -22.91 42.75
C SER A 247 -8.09 -22.35 42.13
N ALA A 248 -7.51 -23.09 41.18
CA ALA A 248 -6.30 -22.72 40.46
C ALA A 248 -6.53 -22.77 38.95
N GLY A 249 -5.79 -21.97 38.20
CA GLY A 249 -5.91 -21.91 36.74
C GLY A 249 -7.14 -21.14 36.27
N PHE A 250 -7.62 -20.18 37.07
CA PHE A 250 -8.74 -19.34 36.66
C PHE A 250 -8.32 -18.39 35.52
N PRO A 251 -9.11 -18.26 34.43
CA PRO A 251 -8.79 -17.35 33.33
C PRO A 251 -8.75 -15.89 33.77
N THR A 252 -7.90 -15.10 33.13
CA THR A 252 -7.61 -13.72 33.56
C THR A 252 -8.71 -12.72 33.21
N SER A 253 -9.56 -13.04 32.24
CA SER A 253 -10.65 -12.18 31.79
C SER A 253 -12.03 -12.60 32.29
N ASN A 254 -12.15 -13.72 33.00
CA ASN A 254 -13.46 -14.25 33.39
C ASN A 254 -14.08 -13.46 34.54
N ASN A 255 -15.40 -13.28 34.48
CA ASN A 255 -16.18 -12.65 35.54
C ASN A 255 -16.12 -13.47 36.83
N LEU A 256 -16.08 -12.77 37.96
CA LEU A 256 -16.21 -13.34 39.30
C LEU A 256 -17.69 -13.36 39.67
N VAL A 257 -18.23 -14.53 39.99
CA VAL A 257 -19.65 -14.72 40.28
C VAL A 257 -19.83 -15.29 41.69
N ALA A 258 -20.66 -14.65 42.50
CA ALA A 258 -21.15 -15.19 43.77
C ALA A 258 -22.66 -15.44 43.66
N THR A 259 -23.06 -16.68 43.82
CA THR A 259 -24.47 -17.10 43.85
C THR A 259 -24.92 -17.25 45.29
N PHE A 260 -25.99 -16.57 45.67
CA PHE A 260 -26.58 -16.63 47.00
C PHE A 260 -27.67 -17.71 47.10
N ASP A 261 -28.03 -18.10 48.31
CA ASP A 261 -29.10 -19.05 48.60
C ASP A 261 -30.50 -18.45 48.41
N GLU A 262 -30.60 -17.13 48.38
CA GLU A 262 -31.82 -16.35 48.13
C GLU A 262 -31.60 -15.17 47.16
N PHE A 263 -32.69 -14.49 46.82
CA PHE A 263 -32.68 -13.33 45.92
C PHE A 263 -32.00 -12.14 46.59
N ILE A 264 -31.18 -11.41 45.84
CA ILE A 264 -30.36 -10.32 46.38
C ILE A 264 -30.59 -8.98 45.69
N THR A 265 -30.26 -7.90 46.39
CA THR A 265 -30.27 -6.53 45.91
C THR A 265 -28.99 -5.77 46.33
N ALA A 266 -28.61 -4.75 45.56
CA ALA A 266 -27.43 -3.95 45.86
C ALA A 266 -27.68 -2.97 47.04
N GLY A 267 -26.76 -2.94 47.98
CA GLY A 267 -26.71 -2.03 49.13
C GLY A 267 -25.71 -0.88 48.95
N THR A 268 -24.86 -0.65 49.95
CA THR A 268 -23.79 0.36 49.90
C THR A 268 -22.46 -0.25 50.32
N GLY A 269 -21.43 -0.12 49.48
CA GLY A 269 -20.11 -0.68 49.74
C GLY A 269 -19.38 -1.03 48.45
N ASN A 270 -18.30 -1.81 48.58
CA ASN A 270 -17.46 -2.22 47.46
C ASN A 270 -17.25 -3.74 47.45
N VAL A 271 -16.94 -4.23 46.26
CA VAL A 271 -16.22 -5.48 46.05
C VAL A 271 -14.75 -5.13 45.86
N THR A 272 -13.86 -5.75 46.64
CA THR A 272 -12.41 -5.56 46.53
C THR A 272 -11.75 -6.84 46.05
N ILE A 273 -11.02 -6.75 44.95
CA ILE A 273 -10.21 -7.85 44.41
C ILE A 273 -8.76 -7.56 44.81
N ARG A 274 -8.26 -8.34 45.76
CA ARG A 274 -6.92 -8.19 46.33
C ARG A 274 -5.95 -9.13 45.63
N ASN A 275 -4.90 -8.58 45.04
CA ASN A 275 -3.74 -9.34 44.61
C ASN A 275 -2.94 -9.73 45.86
N LEU A 276 -2.85 -11.03 46.15
CA LEU A 276 -2.21 -11.57 47.35
C LEU A 276 -0.68 -11.62 47.23
N ASP A 277 -0.14 -11.57 46.01
CA ASP A 277 1.31 -11.56 45.75
C ASP A 277 1.89 -10.14 45.87
N ALA A 278 1.29 -9.19 45.15
CA ALA A 278 1.71 -7.79 45.14
C ALA A 278 1.12 -6.97 46.30
N MET A 279 0.14 -7.52 47.02
CA MET A 279 -0.57 -6.86 48.13
C MET A 279 -1.27 -5.56 47.74
N THR A 280 -1.80 -5.49 46.52
CA THR A 280 -2.55 -4.35 45.96
C THR A 280 -4.03 -4.68 45.80
N ASP A 281 -4.90 -3.66 45.95
CA ASP A 281 -6.35 -3.81 45.89
C ASP A 281 -6.95 -3.13 44.65
N THR A 282 -7.83 -3.82 43.94
CA THR A 282 -8.76 -3.25 42.95
C THR A 282 -10.13 -3.11 43.61
N VAL A 283 -10.61 -1.89 43.79
CA VAL A 283 -11.86 -1.59 44.51
C VAL A 283 -12.95 -1.19 43.52
N ILE A 284 -14.06 -1.91 43.52
CA ILE A 284 -15.21 -1.73 42.62
C ILE A 284 -16.45 -1.45 43.48
N SER A 285 -17.13 -0.33 43.24
CA SER A 285 -18.39 -0.03 43.95
C SER A 285 -19.46 -1.07 43.62
N ILE A 286 -20.25 -1.54 44.59
CA ILE A 286 -21.36 -2.49 44.35
C ILE A 286 -22.46 -1.90 43.45
N THR A 287 -22.45 -0.57 43.26
CA THR A 287 -23.38 0.15 42.39
C THR A 287 -22.75 0.57 41.05
N ASP A 288 -21.50 0.16 40.77
CA ASP A 288 -20.86 0.40 39.48
C ASP A 288 -21.45 -0.53 38.41
N SER A 289 -22.51 -0.07 37.75
CA SER A 289 -23.20 -0.83 36.72
C SER A 289 -22.36 -1.14 35.47
N SER A 290 -21.12 -0.64 35.37
CA SER A 290 -20.20 -1.00 34.28
C SER A 290 -19.36 -2.24 34.58
N GLN A 291 -19.24 -2.63 35.85
CA GLN A 291 -18.42 -3.75 36.32
C GLN A 291 -19.21 -4.71 37.23
N VAL A 292 -20.40 -4.34 37.68
CA VAL A 292 -21.23 -5.14 38.59
C VAL A 292 -22.63 -5.30 38.04
N SER A 293 -23.15 -6.52 38.05
CA SER A 293 -24.56 -6.81 37.75
C SER A 293 -25.13 -7.82 38.74
N ILE A 294 -26.41 -7.65 39.08
CA ILE A 294 -27.16 -8.56 39.95
C ILE A 294 -28.35 -9.12 39.15
N SER A 295 -28.47 -10.44 39.10
CA SER A 295 -29.59 -11.13 38.46
C SER A 295 -30.09 -12.24 39.37
N GLY A 296 -31.26 -12.00 39.98
CA GLY A 296 -31.83 -12.94 40.93
C GLY A 296 -30.92 -13.15 42.15
N LYS A 297 -30.27 -14.32 42.22
CA LYS A 297 -29.36 -14.70 43.31
C LYS A 297 -27.89 -14.46 42.98
N ASP A 298 -27.58 -14.09 41.74
CA ASP A 298 -26.21 -13.99 41.26
C ASP A 298 -25.71 -12.55 41.32
N LEU A 299 -24.56 -12.36 41.98
CA LEU A 299 -23.72 -11.17 41.89
C LEU A 299 -22.57 -11.46 40.92
N VAL A 300 -22.52 -10.73 39.80
CA VAL A 300 -21.48 -10.84 38.78
C VAL A 300 -20.58 -9.60 38.84
N VAL A 301 -19.27 -9.81 38.94
CA VAL A 301 -18.24 -8.78 38.97
C VAL A 301 -17.29 -9.00 37.78
N ASP A 302 -17.24 -8.02 36.87
CA ASP A 302 -16.42 -7.97 35.67
C ASP A 302 -15.40 -6.82 35.81
N PRO A 303 -14.17 -7.10 36.27
CA PRO A 303 -13.17 -6.06 36.51
C PRO A 303 -12.70 -5.43 35.21
N ALA A 304 -12.62 -4.09 35.18
CA ALA A 304 -12.22 -3.35 33.98
C ALA A 304 -10.80 -3.66 33.48
N ALA A 305 -9.92 -4.15 34.36
CA ALA A 305 -8.59 -4.64 34.01
C ALA A 305 -8.52 -6.15 34.17
N LEU A 306 -7.80 -6.83 33.27
CA LEU A 306 -7.50 -8.25 33.40
C LEU A 306 -6.79 -8.54 34.72
N LEU A 307 -7.11 -9.70 35.30
CA LEU A 307 -6.31 -10.26 36.37
C LEU A 307 -4.92 -10.62 35.83
N LEU A 308 -3.89 -10.53 36.66
CA LEU A 308 -2.55 -10.96 36.29
C LEU A 308 -2.51 -12.48 36.23
N ASN A 309 -1.87 -13.06 35.22
CA ASN A 309 -1.73 -14.52 35.11
C ASN A 309 -0.83 -15.09 36.22
N GLY A 310 -1.10 -16.33 36.65
CA GLY A 310 -0.28 -17.02 37.66
C GLY A 310 -0.32 -16.38 39.06
N THR A 311 -1.32 -15.54 39.34
CA THR A 311 -1.36 -14.66 40.52
C THR A 311 -2.48 -15.08 41.47
N ALA A 312 -2.20 -15.09 42.76
CA ALA A 312 -3.19 -15.38 43.79
C ALA A 312 -4.07 -14.14 44.08
N TYR A 313 -5.39 -14.33 44.11
CA TYR A 313 -6.38 -13.29 44.36
C TYR A 313 -7.34 -13.69 45.48
N ALA A 314 -7.80 -12.69 46.23
CA ALA A 314 -8.95 -12.83 47.13
C ALA A 314 -10.03 -11.79 46.78
N VAL A 315 -11.29 -12.20 46.86
CA VAL A 315 -12.44 -11.32 46.70
C VAL A 315 -13.05 -11.02 48.05
N ARG A 316 -13.13 -9.73 48.38
CA ARG A 316 -13.78 -9.21 49.58
C ARG A 316 -15.04 -8.44 49.18
N ILE A 317 -16.06 -8.53 50.01
CA ILE A 317 -17.34 -7.84 49.82
C ILE A 317 -17.62 -7.10 51.12
N ASP A 318 -17.81 -5.79 51.06
CA ASP A 318 -18.10 -4.99 52.26
C ASP A 318 -19.40 -5.45 52.94
N ASP A 319 -19.45 -5.35 54.27
CA ASP A 319 -20.68 -5.57 55.06
C ASP A 319 -21.78 -4.60 54.60
N GLY A 320 -22.97 -5.14 54.31
CA GLY A 320 -24.08 -4.36 53.76
C GLY A 320 -23.92 -3.91 52.30
N ALA A 321 -22.94 -4.44 51.57
CA ALA A 321 -22.87 -4.26 50.12
C ALA A 321 -24.02 -5.00 49.40
N VAL A 322 -24.49 -6.12 49.95
CA VAL A 322 -25.59 -6.93 49.40
C VAL A 322 -26.68 -7.10 50.46
N PHE A 323 -27.95 -7.06 50.06
CA PHE A 323 -29.13 -7.32 50.90
C PHE A 323 -30.00 -8.41 50.27
N ASP A 324 -30.82 -9.10 51.05
CA ASP A 324 -31.95 -9.86 50.53
C ASP A 324 -33.14 -8.93 50.16
N GLU A 325 -34.27 -9.51 49.75
CA GLU A 325 -35.50 -8.75 49.45
C GLU A 325 -36.27 -8.30 50.71
N PHE A 326 -35.94 -8.85 51.89
CA PHE A 326 -36.56 -8.53 53.19
C PHE A 326 -35.79 -7.48 54.01
N GLY A 327 -34.63 -7.04 53.50
CA GLY A 327 -33.76 -6.01 54.07
C GLY A 327 -32.71 -6.53 55.05
N ASN A 328 -32.44 -7.83 55.11
CA ASN A 328 -31.32 -8.39 55.88
C ASN A 328 -30.02 -8.23 55.08
N ALA A 329 -28.96 -7.75 55.75
CA ALA A 329 -27.68 -7.41 55.11
C ALA A 329 -26.74 -8.63 55.07
N PHE A 330 -26.13 -8.90 53.91
CA PHE A 330 -25.01 -9.84 53.83
C PHE A 330 -23.86 -9.33 54.71
N PRO A 331 -23.37 -10.13 55.68
CA PRO A 331 -22.29 -9.71 56.59
C PRO A 331 -20.94 -9.44 55.90
N GLY A 332 -20.83 -9.70 54.59
CA GLY A 332 -19.65 -9.43 53.79
C GLY A 332 -18.59 -10.53 53.84
N ILE A 333 -17.57 -10.39 52.99
CA ILE A 333 -16.33 -11.16 53.02
C ILE A 333 -15.19 -10.21 53.36
N THR A 334 -14.59 -10.38 54.55
CA THR A 334 -13.53 -9.48 55.04
C THR A 334 -12.13 -10.10 55.03
N GLY A 335 -12.02 -11.43 54.95
CA GLY A 335 -10.76 -12.18 54.97
C GLY A 335 -10.32 -12.68 53.59
N ASP A 336 -9.02 -12.90 53.44
CA ASP A 336 -8.40 -13.34 52.18
C ASP A 336 -8.51 -14.84 51.89
N THR A 337 -9.21 -15.60 52.74
CA THR A 337 -9.29 -17.07 52.68
C THR A 337 -10.71 -17.58 52.53
N THR A 338 -11.68 -16.69 52.26
CA THR A 338 -13.11 -17.05 52.19
C THR A 338 -13.60 -17.17 50.76
N TRP A 339 -13.06 -16.32 49.87
CA TRP A 339 -13.19 -16.48 48.44
C TRP A 339 -11.86 -16.09 47.82
N ASN A 340 -11.02 -17.09 47.59
CA ASN A 340 -9.69 -16.92 47.03
C ASN A 340 -9.43 -17.92 45.90
N PHE A 341 -8.56 -17.56 44.97
CA PHE A 341 -8.23 -18.38 43.82
C PHE A 341 -6.87 -17.95 43.24
N THR A 342 -6.30 -18.79 42.39
CA THR A 342 -5.08 -18.47 41.64
C THR A 342 -5.39 -18.48 40.16
N THR A 343 -5.12 -17.37 39.48
CA THR A 343 -5.14 -17.35 38.01
C THR A 343 -4.00 -18.20 37.48
N GLY A 344 -4.12 -18.75 36.28
CA GLY A 344 -3.04 -19.56 35.73
C GLY A 344 -3.35 -20.18 34.38
N GLY A 345 -2.29 -20.52 33.66
CA GLY A 345 -2.32 -21.09 32.32
C GLY A 345 -1.19 -20.53 31.49
N ASP A 346 -1.02 -21.04 30.28
CA ASP A 346 -0.05 -20.50 29.34
C ASP A 346 -0.53 -19.11 28.86
N PRO A 347 0.22 -18.02 29.07
CA PRO A 347 -0.24 -16.67 28.75
C PRO A 347 -0.70 -16.50 27.30
N LEU A 348 0.03 -17.12 26.36
CA LEU A 348 -0.27 -17.03 24.92
C LEU A 348 -1.54 -17.83 24.59
N LEU A 349 -1.66 -19.05 25.10
CA LEU A 349 -2.83 -19.89 24.84
C LEU A 349 -4.10 -19.31 25.46
N LEU A 350 -4.01 -18.78 26.68
CA LEU A 350 -5.13 -18.08 27.34
C LEU A 350 -5.54 -16.85 26.53
N THR A 351 -4.59 -15.99 26.18
CA THR A 351 -4.87 -14.78 25.40
C THR A 351 -5.52 -15.10 24.06
N ALA A 352 -5.01 -16.10 23.32
CA ALA A 352 -5.61 -16.50 22.05
C ALA A 352 -7.04 -17.04 22.22
N ALA A 353 -7.28 -17.81 23.29
CA ALA A 353 -8.62 -18.34 23.60
C ALA A 353 -9.61 -17.24 23.99
N GLU A 354 -9.23 -16.31 24.87
CA GLU A 354 -10.08 -15.21 25.33
C GLU A 354 -10.42 -14.24 24.19
N LEU A 355 -9.45 -13.88 23.33
CA LEU A 355 -9.71 -13.10 22.12
C LEU A 355 -10.65 -13.82 21.14
N LYS A 356 -10.50 -15.15 21.00
CA LYS A 356 -11.39 -15.96 20.17
C LYS A 356 -12.81 -15.99 20.71
N ASP A 357 -12.98 -16.18 22.01
CA ASP A 357 -14.28 -16.17 22.68
C ASP A 357 -14.94 -14.79 22.58
N HIS A 358 -14.14 -13.73 22.63
CA HIS A 358 -14.62 -12.37 22.34
C HIS A 358 -15.14 -12.22 20.92
N ILE A 359 -14.38 -12.70 19.92
CA ILE A 359 -14.80 -12.67 18.52
C ILE A 359 -16.11 -13.43 18.31
N ASN A 360 -16.27 -14.59 18.96
CA ASN A 360 -17.48 -15.40 18.87
C ASN A 360 -18.67 -14.86 19.68
N GLY A 361 -18.48 -13.79 20.45
CA GLY A 361 -19.51 -13.23 21.33
C GLY A 361 -19.83 -14.10 22.56
N VAL A 362 -18.93 -15.02 22.92
CA VAL A 362 -19.02 -15.85 24.14
C VAL A 362 -18.72 -15.00 25.37
N ILE A 363 -17.68 -14.16 25.29
CA ILE A 363 -17.36 -13.14 26.29
C ILE A 363 -17.31 -11.76 25.62
N THR A 364 -17.38 -10.69 26.41
CA THR A 364 -17.18 -9.33 25.90
C THR A 364 -15.95 -8.74 26.58
N LEU A 365 -14.89 -8.53 25.80
CA LEU A 365 -13.69 -7.84 26.28
C LEU A 365 -13.84 -6.34 26.02
N SER A 366 -13.47 -5.54 27.01
CA SER A 366 -13.31 -4.10 26.87
C SER A 366 -12.09 -3.75 26.02
N ALA A 367 -12.09 -2.53 25.48
CA ALA A 367 -10.96 -1.94 24.78
C ALA A 367 -9.62 -2.07 25.54
N ALA A 368 -9.63 -1.90 26.87
CA ALA A 368 -8.44 -2.02 27.70
C ALA A 368 -7.96 -3.46 27.87
N GLN A 369 -8.89 -4.42 27.95
CA GLN A 369 -8.56 -5.85 28.03
C GLN A 369 -7.98 -6.34 26.69
N ILE A 370 -8.51 -5.90 25.55
CA ILE A 370 -7.94 -6.21 24.22
C ILE A 370 -6.51 -5.66 24.10
N ASP A 371 -6.26 -4.42 24.54
CA ASP A 371 -4.89 -3.86 24.53
C ASP A 371 -3.94 -4.67 25.42
N ALA A 372 -4.37 -5.08 26.61
CA ALA A 372 -3.58 -5.93 27.49
C ALA A 372 -3.25 -7.29 26.84
N HIS A 373 -4.20 -7.92 26.15
CA HIS A 373 -3.95 -9.12 25.36
C HIS A 373 -2.97 -8.90 24.22
N LYS A 374 -3.07 -7.78 23.52
CA LYS A 374 -2.11 -7.41 22.47
C LYS A 374 -0.69 -7.30 23.05
N GLN A 375 -0.53 -6.67 24.22
CA GLN A 375 0.78 -6.58 24.88
C GLN A 375 1.35 -7.96 25.24
N VAL A 376 0.50 -8.91 25.67
CA VAL A 376 0.91 -10.30 25.88
C VAL A 376 1.34 -10.96 24.58
N ILE A 377 0.57 -10.81 23.49
CA ILE A 377 0.95 -11.32 22.16
C ILE A 377 2.31 -10.76 21.72
N ASP A 378 2.53 -9.46 21.87
CA ASP A 378 3.77 -8.79 21.49
C ASP A 378 4.98 -9.30 22.31
N ALA A 379 4.77 -9.63 23.59
CA ALA A 379 5.79 -10.18 24.48
C ALA A 379 6.08 -11.67 24.23
N GLU A 380 5.08 -12.44 23.81
CA GLU A 380 5.15 -13.91 23.67
C GLU A 380 5.38 -14.37 22.22
N LYS A 381 5.56 -13.45 21.26
CA LYS A 381 5.70 -13.75 19.83
C LYS A 381 6.75 -14.82 19.49
N GLU A 382 7.89 -14.84 20.18
CA GLU A 382 8.98 -15.80 19.98
C GLU A 382 8.57 -17.25 20.31
N ARG A 383 7.42 -17.45 20.96
CA ARG A 383 6.87 -18.76 21.32
C ARG A 383 5.81 -19.26 20.34
N PHE A 384 5.50 -18.48 19.30
CA PHE A 384 4.46 -18.85 18.33
C PHE A 384 4.75 -20.19 17.64
N ASP A 385 6.02 -20.54 17.45
CA ASP A 385 6.46 -21.79 16.81
C ASP A 385 6.95 -22.87 17.80
N GLU A 386 6.93 -22.56 19.11
CA GLU A 386 7.46 -23.39 20.20
C GLU A 386 6.93 -24.82 20.12
N ASN A 387 5.61 -24.98 19.99
CA ASN A 387 4.97 -26.27 19.95
C ASN A 387 3.69 -26.29 19.11
N GLY A 388 3.13 -27.49 18.94
CA GLY A 388 1.95 -27.66 18.12
C GLY A 388 0.69 -26.99 18.67
N ALA A 389 0.62 -26.75 19.98
CA ALA A 389 -0.51 -26.08 20.62
C ALA A 389 -0.44 -24.55 20.42
N THR A 390 0.74 -23.94 20.52
CA THR A 390 0.91 -22.50 20.28
C THR A 390 0.59 -22.13 18.83
N ILE A 391 1.11 -22.91 17.87
CA ILE A 391 0.77 -22.74 16.44
C ILE A 391 -0.73 -22.88 16.20
N ALA A 392 -1.35 -23.94 16.73
CA ALA A 392 -2.78 -24.17 16.54
C ALA A 392 -3.62 -23.03 17.14
N ALA A 393 -3.24 -22.49 18.30
CA ALA A 393 -3.97 -21.41 18.96
C ALA A 393 -3.91 -20.10 18.17
N VAL A 394 -2.74 -19.70 17.65
CA VAL A 394 -2.63 -18.46 16.86
C VAL A 394 -3.27 -18.60 15.47
N PHE A 395 -3.25 -19.80 14.88
CA PHE A 395 -3.96 -20.09 13.64
C PHE A 395 -5.48 -20.03 13.83
N ASP A 396 -6.00 -20.72 14.84
CA ASP A 396 -7.44 -20.75 15.17
C ASP A 396 -7.97 -19.34 15.48
N LEU A 397 -7.16 -18.48 16.13
CA LEU A 397 -7.50 -17.08 16.37
C LEU A 397 -7.69 -16.31 15.05
N VAL A 398 -6.76 -16.42 14.11
CA VAL A 398 -6.84 -15.73 12.82
C VAL A 398 -7.98 -16.29 11.95
N GLU A 399 -8.15 -17.61 11.89
CA GLU A 399 -9.26 -18.25 11.16
C GLU A 399 -10.64 -17.87 11.75
N THR A 400 -10.73 -17.78 13.07
CA THR A 400 -11.96 -17.32 13.74
C THR A 400 -12.24 -15.86 13.39
N TYR A 401 -11.23 -14.98 13.45
CA TYR A 401 -11.39 -13.59 13.03
C TYR A 401 -11.84 -13.49 11.57
N ASP A 402 -11.15 -14.17 10.66
CA ASP A 402 -11.44 -14.15 9.23
C ASP A 402 -12.86 -14.65 8.92
N SER A 403 -13.36 -15.66 9.65
CA SER A 403 -14.68 -16.24 9.42
C SER A 403 -15.83 -15.48 10.08
N VAL A 404 -15.63 -14.89 11.26
CA VAL A 404 -16.68 -14.22 12.03
C VAL A 404 -16.74 -12.72 11.74
N ILE A 405 -15.59 -12.05 11.69
CA ILE A 405 -15.47 -10.61 11.49
C ILE A 405 -15.21 -10.27 10.02
N GLY A 406 -14.54 -11.17 9.30
CA GLY A 406 -14.12 -10.99 7.91
C GLY A 406 -12.64 -10.66 7.81
N PRO A 407 -11.93 -11.10 6.75
CA PRO A 407 -10.48 -10.94 6.70
C PRO A 407 -10.03 -9.49 6.70
N LEU A 408 -8.96 -9.22 7.42
CA LEU A 408 -8.53 -7.88 7.81
C LEU A 408 -8.62 -6.82 6.68
N TRP A 409 -7.87 -6.99 5.58
CA TRP A 409 -7.90 -6.02 4.47
C TRP A 409 -9.06 -6.20 3.49
N VAL A 410 -9.84 -7.28 3.61
CA VAL A 410 -11.09 -7.46 2.86
C VAL A 410 -12.22 -6.68 3.54
N ALA A 411 -12.28 -6.74 4.87
CA ALA A 411 -13.32 -6.13 5.68
C ALA A 411 -13.03 -4.66 6.05
N ARG A 412 -11.76 -4.26 6.17
CA ARG A 412 -11.36 -2.90 6.60
C ARG A 412 -10.68 -2.04 5.52
N GLY A 413 -10.08 -2.66 4.51
CA GLY A 413 -9.39 -1.98 3.41
C GLY A 413 -7.99 -1.44 3.76
N GLN A 414 -7.87 -0.49 4.70
CA GLN A 414 -6.58 0.08 5.12
C GLN A 414 -6.57 0.53 6.59
N PHE A 415 -5.40 0.50 7.23
CA PHE A 415 -5.20 0.98 8.62
C PHE A 415 -4.33 2.22 8.67
N ASP A 416 -4.50 3.05 9.72
CA ASP A 416 -3.64 4.18 10.03
C ASP A 416 -2.83 3.90 11.30
N ARG A 417 -1.52 3.73 11.15
CA ARG A 417 -0.57 3.48 12.23
C ARG A 417 -0.48 4.66 13.22
N ASN A 418 -0.90 5.86 12.84
CA ASN A 418 -0.98 6.98 13.78
C ASN A 418 -2.26 6.94 14.63
N ASN A 419 -3.18 6.04 14.31
CA ASN A 419 -4.44 5.87 14.99
C ASN A 419 -4.67 4.39 15.36
N GLN A 420 -3.77 3.84 16.18
CA GLN A 420 -3.88 2.45 16.68
C GLN A 420 -4.77 2.31 17.92
N GLY A 421 -5.70 3.23 18.14
CA GLY A 421 -6.50 3.25 19.36
C GLY A 421 -7.45 2.05 19.47
N ASN A 422 -7.15 1.15 20.41
CA ASN A 422 -8.02 0.11 20.98
C ASN A 422 -9.00 -0.57 20.00
N ASP A 423 -8.47 -1.24 18.99
CA ASP A 423 -9.23 -2.17 18.17
C ASP A 423 -8.62 -3.59 18.17
N LEU A 424 -9.51 -4.56 17.97
CA LEU A 424 -9.15 -5.96 17.76
C LEU A 424 -8.33 -6.15 16.48
N ASP A 425 -8.53 -5.28 15.49
CA ASP A 425 -7.93 -5.40 14.16
C ASP A 425 -6.40 -5.26 14.20
N TRP A 426 -5.85 -4.33 15.00
CA TRP A 426 -4.42 -4.18 15.24
C TRP A 426 -3.83 -5.37 16.00
N THR A 427 -4.59 -5.95 16.92
CA THR A 427 -4.16 -7.18 17.63
C THR A 427 -4.00 -8.32 16.63
N ILE A 428 -4.98 -8.52 15.75
CA ILE A 428 -4.93 -9.55 14.71
C ILE A 428 -3.85 -9.27 13.68
N TYR A 429 -3.65 -8.01 13.27
CA TYR A 429 -2.54 -7.62 12.42
C TYR A 429 -1.17 -8.05 12.99
N HIS A 430 -0.94 -7.82 14.30
CA HIS A 430 0.27 -8.25 14.99
C HIS A 430 0.42 -9.77 14.99
N VAL A 431 -0.64 -10.51 15.33
CA VAL A 431 -0.64 -11.98 15.27
C VAL A 431 -0.27 -12.48 13.88
N MET A 432 -0.88 -11.92 12.83
CA MET A 432 -0.57 -12.28 11.44
C MET A 432 0.89 -11.97 11.06
N GLN A 433 1.41 -10.82 11.49
CA GLN A 433 2.81 -10.46 11.25
C GLN A 433 3.77 -11.43 11.96
N TYR A 434 3.52 -11.78 13.22
CA TYR A 434 4.35 -12.72 13.96
C TYR A 434 4.23 -14.16 13.46
N ILE A 435 3.07 -14.57 12.94
CA ILE A 435 2.95 -15.85 12.24
C ILE A 435 3.92 -15.88 11.03
N MET A 436 3.97 -14.81 10.22
CA MET A 436 4.91 -14.72 9.09
C MET A 436 6.37 -14.76 9.54
N ASP A 437 6.72 -14.00 10.58
CA ASP A 437 8.11 -13.80 11.00
C ASP A 437 8.66 -15.00 11.78
N GLU A 438 7.85 -15.60 12.66
CA GLU A 438 8.32 -16.59 13.64
C GLU A 438 7.92 -18.02 13.25
N VAL A 439 6.69 -18.25 12.74
CA VAL A 439 6.18 -19.63 12.50
C VAL A 439 6.68 -20.22 11.19
N TYR A 440 6.74 -19.42 10.13
CA TYR A 440 7.10 -19.89 8.80
C TYR A 440 8.62 -19.80 8.56
N ASN A 441 9.35 -20.68 9.24
CA ASN A 441 10.79 -20.83 9.12
C ASN A 441 11.20 -22.28 8.75
N ALA A 442 12.45 -22.48 8.30
CA ALA A 442 12.94 -23.77 7.82
C ALA A 442 12.85 -24.90 8.87
N SER A 443 13.09 -24.58 10.15
CA SER A 443 13.08 -25.55 11.24
C SER A 443 11.64 -26.02 11.54
N THR A 444 10.70 -25.09 11.59
CA THR A 444 9.29 -25.36 11.88
C THR A 444 8.61 -26.09 10.74
N ILE A 445 8.92 -25.77 9.47
CA ILE A 445 8.43 -26.53 8.32
C ILE A 445 8.87 -27.99 8.40
N THR A 446 10.13 -28.24 8.77
CA THR A 446 10.67 -29.60 8.89
C THR A 446 10.01 -30.37 10.03
N ALA A 447 9.82 -29.73 11.18
CA ALA A 447 9.29 -30.37 12.38
C ALA A 447 7.76 -30.52 12.39
N ARG A 448 7.03 -29.62 11.72
CA ARG A 448 5.58 -29.42 11.90
C ARG A 448 4.81 -29.24 10.60
N GLU A 449 5.32 -29.78 9.50
CA GLU A 449 4.72 -29.71 8.17
C GLU A 449 3.19 -29.94 8.16
N GLY A 450 2.71 -30.97 8.85
CA GLY A 450 1.29 -31.32 8.89
C GLY A 450 0.40 -30.27 9.57
N GLN A 451 0.96 -29.42 10.44
CA GLN A 451 0.24 -28.33 11.10
C GLN A 451 0.21 -27.06 10.25
N LEU A 452 1.23 -26.84 9.41
CA LEU A 452 1.30 -25.68 8.52
C LEU A 452 0.45 -25.87 7.26
N ARG A 453 0.28 -27.12 6.79
CA ARG A 453 -0.52 -27.43 5.60
C ARG A 453 -1.97 -27.01 5.80
N GLY A 454 -2.46 -26.18 4.89
CA GLY A 454 -3.86 -25.74 4.81
C GLY A 454 -4.13 -24.39 5.46
N PHE A 455 -3.29 -23.94 6.40
CA PHE A 455 -3.46 -22.62 7.01
C PHE A 455 -3.06 -21.51 6.04
N LYS A 456 -3.97 -20.58 5.80
CA LYS A 456 -3.72 -19.35 5.03
C LYS A 456 -4.46 -18.19 5.66
N PHE A 457 -3.95 -16.99 5.49
CA PHE A 457 -4.71 -15.79 5.86
C PHE A 457 -5.85 -15.59 4.85
N GLY A 458 -7.08 -15.32 5.31
CA GLY A 458 -8.19 -14.92 4.43
C GLY A 458 -7.91 -13.61 3.69
N SER A 459 -7.00 -12.79 4.23
CA SER A 459 -6.51 -11.56 3.64
C SER A 459 -5.82 -11.72 2.29
N VAL A 460 -5.42 -12.94 1.91
CA VAL A 460 -4.90 -13.23 0.56
C VAL A 460 -5.91 -12.89 -0.53
N ALA A 461 -7.21 -12.88 -0.22
CA ALA A 461 -8.25 -12.42 -1.15
C ALA A 461 -8.11 -10.93 -1.53
N ASN A 462 -7.35 -10.14 -0.79
CA ASN A 462 -6.95 -8.78 -1.17
C ASN A 462 -5.49 -8.74 -1.69
N PHE A 463 -4.53 -9.20 -0.87
CA PHE A 463 -3.12 -9.18 -1.21
C PHE A 463 -2.38 -10.35 -0.55
N PRO A 464 -1.43 -11.01 -1.24
CA PRO A 464 -0.99 -10.78 -2.62
C PRO A 464 -2.00 -11.25 -3.68
N GLY A 465 -3.03 -11.98 -3.31
CA GLY A 465 -4.02 -12.54 -4.23
C GLY A 465 -4.20 -14.03 -3.94
N ASP A 466 -5.45 -14.50 -3.99
CA ASP A 466 -5.75 -15.90 -3.73
C ASP A 466 -5.37 -16.77 -4.94
N ALA A 467 -5.00 -18.01 -4.67
CA ALA A 467 -4.66 -18.99 -5.68
C ALA A 467 -4.98 -20.40 -5.17
N ASP A 468 -5.61 -21.21 -6.01
CA ASP A 468 -5.92 -22.59 -5.65
C ASP A 468 -4.62 -23.43 -5.55
N PRO A 469 -4.56 -24.40 -4.60
CA PRO A 469 -3.48 -25.37 -4.55
C PRO A 469 -3.29 -26.12 -5.88
N PRO A 470 -2.07 -26.59 -6.18
CA PRO A 470 -1.82 -27.34 -7.41
C PRO A 470 -2.67 -28.62 -7.47
N ALA A 471 -3.30 -28.84 -8.62
CA ALA A 471 -4.14 -30.02 -8.86
C ALA A 471 -3.35 -31.34 -8.71
N ASP A 472 -2.07 -31.33 -9.08
CA ASP A 472 -1.11 -32.38 -8.76
C ASP A 472 0.09 -31.78 -8.02
N PRO A 473 0.20 -31.95 -6.69
CA PRO A 473 1.33 -31.42 -5.92
C PRO A 473 2.67 -32.12 -6.24
N ARG A 474 2.67 -33.21 -7.03
CA ARG A 474 3.88 -33.90 -7.50
C ARG A 474 4.35 -33.41 -8.87
N ALA A 475 3.59 -32.55 -9.55
CA ALA A 475 4.03 -31.96 -10.80
C ALA A 475 5.34 -31.18 -10.57
N VAL A 476 6.34 -31.47 -11.40
CA VAL A 476 7.63 -30.78 -11.37
C VAL A 476 7.59 -29.62 -12.35
N HIS A 477 7.92 -28.44 -11.87
CA HIS A 477 8.14 -27.24 -12.66
C HIS A 477 9.62 -26.91 -12.64
N THR A 478 10.30 -27.09 -13.76
CA THR A 478 11.71 -26.75 -13.91
C THR A 478 11.85 -25.30 -14.37
N ALA A 479 12.60 -24.50 -13.61
CA ALA A 479 12.96 -23.14 -13.95
C ALA A 479 14.46 -23.06 -14.26
N THR A 480 14.81 -22.65 -15.47
CA THR A 480 16.20 -22.37 -15.85
C THR A 480 16.50 -20.90 -15.55
N ILE A 481 17.51 -20.64 -14.72
CA ILE A 481 17.92 -19.30 -14.26
C ILE A 481 19.41 -19.07 -14.51
N ASP A 482 19.82 -17.81 -14.62
CA ASP A 482 21.24 -17.44 -14.46
C ASP A 482 21.55 -17.34 -12.96
N GLY A 483 22.28 -18.34 -12.46
CA GLY A 483 22.79 -18.39 -11.09
C GLY A 483 24.06 -17.56 -10.89
N SER A 484 24.40 -16.64 -11.79
CA SER A 484 25.57 -15.77 -11.69
C SER A 484 25.15 -14.32 -11.41
N PHE A 485 25.96 -13.62 -10.62
CA PHE A 485 25.90 -12.18 -10.48
C PHE A 485 27.34 -11.67 -10.27
N PRO A 486 28.14 -11.62 -11.36
CA PRO A 486 29.54 -11.22 -11.27
C PRO A 486 29.66 -9.74 -10.87
N ASP A 487 30.81 -9.41 -10.30
CA ASP A 487 31.28 -8.03 -10.24
C ASP A 487 31.64 -7.56 -11.65
N THR A 488 31.15 -6.40 -12.07
CA THR A 488 31.28 -5.89 -13.44
C THR A 488 31.72 -4.45 -13.44
N PHE A 489 32.42 -4.04 -14.51
CA PHE A 489 32.95 -2.70 -14.68
C PHE A 489 31.99 -1.57 -14.27
N GLY A 490 32.56 -0.61 -13.55
CA GLY A 490 31.95 0.63 -13.12
C GLY A 490 31.46 0.56 -11.68
N ARG A 491 31.16 1.73 -11.13
CA ARG A 491 30.76 1.86 -9.73
C ARG A 491 29.47 1.13 -9.38
N ASP A 492 29.33 0.83 -8.09
CA ASP A 492 28.08 0.30 -7.53
C ASP A 492 26.94 1.31 -7.71
N THR A 493 25.86 0.87 -8.35
CA THR A 493 24.59 1.62 -8.38
C THR A 493 23.76 1.31 -7.14
N GLN A 494 22.63 1.99 -6.96
CA GLN A 494 21.82 1.81 -5.77
C GLN A 494 21.37 0.35 -5.58
N HIS A 495 21.65 -0.19 -4.38
CA HIS A 495 21.38 -1.58 -4.00
C HIS A 495 22.02 -2.61 -4.95
N TRP A 496 23.12 -2.25 -5.62
CA TRP A 496 23.77 -3.12 -6.60
C TRP A 496 24.15 -4.47 -5.98
N THR A 497 24.87 -4.45 -4.86
CA THR A 497 25.34 -5.63 -4.12
C THR A 497 24.24 -6.44 -3.42
N TRP A 498 22.98 -5.99 -3.44
CA TRP A 498 21.87 -6.85 -3.01
C TRP A 498 21.70 -8.01 -4.00
N PRO A 499 21.21 -9.18 -3.56
CA PRO A 499 21.02 -10.31 -4.46
C PRO A 499 20.22 -9.96 -5.73
N ALA A 500 20.60 -10.56 -6.85
CA ALA A 500 19.88 -10.46 -8.11
C ALA A 500 18.70 -11.45 -8.09
N ARG A 501 17.50 -10.95 -8.38
CA ARG A 501 16.27 -11.75 -8.29
C ARG A 501 16.01 -12.50 -9.58
N LYS A 502 15.80 -13.81 -9.50
CA LYS A 502 15.47 -14.65 -10.65
C LYS A 502 14.10 -15.32 -10.47
N PRO A 503 13.07 -14.92 -11.24
CA PRO A 503 11.76 -15.59 -11.26
C PRO A 503 11.86 -17.04 -11.69
N THR A 504 11.02 -17.89 -11.10
CA THR A 504 10.89 -19.30 -11.50
C THR A 504 9.68 -19.57 -12.40
N GLY A 505 8.81 -18.57 -12.59
CA GLY A 505 7.49 -18.76 -13.22
C GLY A 505 6.56 -19.66 -12.39
N THR A 506 6.81 -19.79 -11.09
CA THR A 506 5.96 -20.53 -10.16
C THR A 506 5.47 -19.65 -9.02
N TYR A 507 4.33 -20.02 -8.46
CA TYR A 507 3.68 -19.33 -7.36
C TYR A 507 3.31 -20.36 -6.29
N LEU A 508 3.65 -20.07 -5.05
CA LEU A 508 3.19 -20.83 -3.91
C LEU A 508 1.75 -20.42 -3.60
N ALA A 509 0.80 -21.32 -3.84
CA ALA A 509 -0.57 -21.12 -3.40
C ALA A 509 -0.61 -20.99 -1.86
N PRO A 510 -1.34 -20.03 -1.28
CA PRO A 510 -1.35 -19.84 0.16
C PRO A 510 -1.76 -21.12 0.92
N GLY A 511 -1.05 -21.44 2.00
CA GLY A 511 -1.29 -22.65 2.80
C GLY A 511 -0.77 -23.96 2.18
N THR A 512 -0.05 -23.88 1.06
CA THR A 512 0.68 -25.02 0.49
C THR A 512 2.16 -25.00 0.89
N ILE A 513 2.85 -26.11 0.61
CA ILE A 513 4.28 -26.27 0.86
C ILE A 513 4.91 -26.76 -0.43
N ALA A 514 5.87 -25.99 -0.95
CA ALA A 514 6.65 -26.36 -2.12
C ALA A 514 7.99 -26.98 -1.70
N THR A 515 8.52 -27.85 -2.53
CA THR A 515 9.90 -28.36 -2.42
C THR A 515 10.71 -27.80 -3.58
N VAL A 516 11.81 -27.11 -3.27
CA VAL A 516 12.73 -26.53 -4.25
C VAL A 516 14.00 -27.36 -4.25
N THR A 517 14.36 -27.90 -5.41
CA THR A 517 15.55 -28.75 -5.60
C THR A 517 16.52 -28.05 -6.54
N VAL A 518 17.77 -27.90 -6.09
CA VAL A 518 18.81 -27.13 -6.77
C VAL A 518 20.06 -27.96 -7.00
N PRO A 519 20.90 -27.62 -8.00
CA PRO A 519 22.18 -28.28 -8.19
C PRO A 519 23.16 -27.97 -7.04
N PRO A 520 24.15 -28.85 -6.79
CA PRO A 520 25.12 -28.67 -5.70
C PRO A 520 25.89 -27.34 -5.72
N ALA A 521 26.00 -26.69 -6.87
CA ALA A 521 26.68 -25.40 -7.02
C ALA A 521 26.03 -24.25 -6.24
N LEU A 522 24.73 -24.36 -5.90
CA LEU A 522 24.00 -23.31 -5.18
C LEU A 522 23.99 -23.54 -3.66
N VAL A 523 24.25 -24.78 -3.24
CA VAL A 523 24.06 -25.23 -1.87
C VAL A 523 25.12 -24.64 -0.93
N GLY A 524 24.66 -23.93 0.10
CA GLY A 524 25.53 -23.30 1.10
C GLY A 524 26.40 -22.16 0.57
N GLN A 525 26.05 -21.60 -0.60
CA GLN A 525 26.81 -20.50 -1.25
C GLN A 525 26.14 -19.12 -1.08
N GLY A 526 25.17 -19.00 -0.17
CA GLY A 526 24.45 -17.74 0.10
C GLY A 526 23.24 -17.48 -0.81
N TYR A 527 22.87 -18.42 -1.68
CA TYR A 527 21.60 -18.35 -2.41
C TYR A 527 20.42 -18.57 -1.46
N GLN A 528 19.30 -17.93 -1.76
CA GLN A 528 18.07 -18.07 -0.98
C GLN A 528 16.88 -18.29 -1.91
N VAL A 529 15.88 -19.03 -1.45
CA VAL A 529 14.55 -19.05 -2.04
C VAL A 529 13.72 -17.96 -1.40
N ARG A 530 13.11 -17.11 -2.22
CA ARG A 530 12.13 -16.11 -1.79
C ARG A 530 10.72 -16.59 -2.12
N VAL A 531 9.80 -16.46 -1.17
CA VAL A 531 8.36 -16.65 -1.37
C VAL A 531 7.62 -15.34 -1.13
N GLY A 532 7.03 -14.78 -2.19
CA GLY A 532 6.49 -13.42 -2.23
C GLY A 532 7.52 -12.46 -2.82
N ALA A 533 7.11 -11.54 -3.69
CA ALA A 533 8.09 -10.70 -4.41
C ALA A 533 8.34 -9.35 -3.72
N HIS A 534 7.41 -8.88 -2.90
CA HIS A 534 7.45 -7.54 -2.32
C HIS A 534 8.49 -7.47 -1.20
N SER A 535 9.56 -6.72 -1.45
CA SER A 535 10.80 -6.78 -0.64
C SER A 535 10.86 -5.77 0.48
N TRP A 536 10.04 -4.74 0.41
CA TRP A 536 10.09 -3.61 1.33
C TRP A 536 9.29 -3.89 2.59
N ASP A 537 9.96 -3.68 3.74
CA ASP A 537 9.32 -3.55 5.04
C ASP A 537 8.59 -2.20 5.11
N MET A 538 7.27 -2.26 5.33
CA MET A 538 6.38 -1.09 5.35
C MET A 538 6.09 -0.55 6.76
N SER A 539 6.86 -0.97 7.77
CA SER A 539 6.68 -0.57 9.17
C SER A 539 6.80 0.93 9.42
N ASN A 540 7.54 1.64 8.55
CA ASN A 540 7.68 3.09 8.58
C ASN A 540 6.55 3.85 7.86
N ARG A 541 5.55 3.15 7.30
CA ARG A 541 4.44 3.78 6.59
C ARG A 541 3.28 4.09 7.55
N PRO A 542 2.67 5.28 7.42
CA PRO A 542 1.50 5.63 8.23
C PRO A 542 0.30 4.76 7.85
N TRP A 543 0.08 4.51 6.55
CA TRP A 543 -1.01 3.66 6.10
C TRP A 543 -0.55 2.22 5.92
N VAL A 544 -1.36 1.24 6.35
CA VAL A 544 -1.07 -0.19 6.22
C VAL A 544 -2.14 -0.85 5.35
N ARG A 545 -1.71 -1.46 4.25
CA ARG A 545 -2.59 -2.12 3.24
C ARG A 545 -2.26 -3.60 2.98
N ARG A 546 -1.19 -4.07 3.60
CA ARG A 546 -0.70 -5.46 3.66
C ARG A 546 0.20 -5.58 4.89
N LEU A 547 0.62 -6.79 5.26
CA LEU A 547 1.66 -6.96 6.29
C LEU A 547 2.93 -6.19 5.94
N ASP A 548 3.65 -5.72 6.97
CA ASP A 548 4.87 -4.93 6.82
C ASP A 548 5.91 -5.72 6.05
N ARG A 549 6.15 -6.96 6.49
CA ARG A 549 6.93 -7.96 5.77
C ARG A 549 5.99 -9.01 5.20
N ALA A 550 5.80 -8.96 3.88
CA ALA A 550 4.89 -9.85 3.15
C ALA A 550 5.59 -11.03 2.45
N THR A 551 6.89 -11.22 2.71
CA THR A 551 7.77 -12.13 1.99
C THR A 551 8.66 -12.88 2.96
N ILE A 552 8.97 -14.15 2.66
CA ILE A 552 9.85 -15.00 3.46
C ILE A 552 11.05 -15.44 2.61
N LEU A 553 12.24 -15.48 3.22
CA LEU A 553 13.47 -15.98 2.64
C LEU A 553 13.90 -17.28 3.32
N TYR A 554 14.31 -18.26 2.53
CA TYR A 554 14.82 -19.55 2.99
C TYR A 554 16.20 -19.79 2.39
N ASP A 555 17.19 -20.09 3.23
CA ASP A 555 18.54 -20.39 2.77
C ASP A 555 18.56 -21.70 1.98
N LEU A 556 19.30 -21.72 0.86
CA LEU A 556 19.58 -22.95 0.11
C LEU A 556 20.80 -23.65 0.70
N ASP A 557 20.64 -24.27 1.87
CA ASP A 557 21.70 -24.98 2.61
C ASP A 557 21.72 -26.51 2.35
N ALA A 558 20.70 -27.01 1.65
CA ALA A 558 20.60 -28.39 1.19
C ALA A 558 20.19 -28.48 -0.30
N PRO A 559 20.48 -29.60 -0.99
CA PRO A 559 20.06 -29.78 -2.39
C PRO A 559 18.55 -29.74 -2.60
N SER A 560 17.76 -29.95 -1.55
CA SER A 560 16.30 -29.88 -1.58
C SER A 560 15.80 -29.29 -0.28
N ILE A 561 15.08 -28.18 -0.36
CA ILE A 561 14.49 -27.49 0.79
C ILE A 561 12.98 -27.36 0.62
N LYS A 562 12.26 -27.22 1.73
CA LYS A 562 10.82 -26.93 1.73
C LYS A 562 10.58 -25.47 2.06
N VAL A 563 9.66 -24.85 1.33
CA VAL A 563 9.26 -23.47 1.53
C VAL A 563 7.74 -23.38 1.69
N ALA A 564 7.30 -22.49 2.56
CA ALA A 564 5.89 -22.28 2.86
C ALA A 564 5.61 -20.80 3.12
N SER A 565 4.37 -20.38 2.95
CA SER A 565 3.91 -19.03 3.33
C SER A 565 2.38 -19.06 3.50
N PRO A 566 1.83 -18.52 4.60
CA PRO A 566 0.39 -18.39 4.78
C PRO A 566 -0.20 -17.31 3.86
N TYR A 567 0.65 -16.46 3.28
CA TYR A 567 0.31 -15.49 2.25
C TYR A 567 0.44 -16.03 0.83
N GLY A 568 1.19 -17.12 0.63
CA GLY A 568 1.64 -17.53 -0.70
C GLY A 568 2.60 -16.52 -1.32
N GLY A 569 2.72 -16.56 -2.65
CA GLY A 569 3.53 -15.60 -3.42
C GLY A 569 4.36 -16.25 -4.52
N GLY A 570 4.89 -15.44 -5.44
CA GLY A 570 5.85 -15.93 -6.45
C GLY A 570 7.08 -16.55 -5.78
N ILE A 571 7.64 -17.59 -6.40
CA ILE A 571 8.86 -18.24 -5.94
C ILE A 571 10.03 -17.72 -6.77
N TYR A 572 11.07 -17.20 -6.12
CA TYR A 572 12.26 -16.65 -6.76
C TYR A 572 13.53 -17.25 -6.15
N ILE A 573 14.60 -17.24 -6.92
CA ILE A 573 15.96 -17.47 -6.40
C ILE A 573 16.66 -16.12 -6.28
N GLU A 574 17.17 -15.83 -5.08
CA GLU A 574 18.05 -14.71 -4.81
C GLU A 574 19.50 -15.15 -5.04
N VAL A 575 20.12 -14.56 -6.05
CA VAL A 575 21.49 -14.85 -6.48
C VAL A 575 22.44 -13.86 -5.82
N PRO A 576 23.34 -14.29 -4.90
CA PRO A 576 24.18 -13.36 -4.15
C PRO A 576 25.22 -12.67 -5.05
N PHE A 577 25.62 -11.46 -4.67
CA PHE A 577 26.69 -10.74 -5.38
C PHE A 577 28.01 -11.53 -5.38
N GLY A 578 28.68 -11.57 -6.52
CA GLY A 578 29.89 -12.37 -6.76
C GLY A 578 29.63 -13.83 -7.14
N ALA A 579 28.36 -14.26 -7.20
CA ALA A 579 28.00 -15.62 -7.61
C ALA A 579 28.40 -15.92 -9.07
N ASN A 580 28.77 -17.17 -9.35
CA ASN A 580 29.23 -17.60 -10.68
C ASN A 580 28.76 -19.01 -11.10
N ALA A 581 27.60 -19.46 -10.60
CA ALA A 581 27.11 -20.81 -10.87
C ALA A 581 26.72 -21.07 -12.34
N GLY A 582 26.67 -20.03 -13.18
CA GLY A 582 26.23 -20.12 -14.56
C GLY A 582 24.73 -20.36 -14.66
N VAL A 583 24.29 -20.75 -15.86
CA VAL A 583 22.90 -21.13 -16.11
C VAL A 583 22.62 -22.50 -15.48
N VAL A 584 21.60 -22.57 -14.63
CA VAL A 584 21.23 -23.77 -13.86
C VAL A 584 19.73 -24.01 -13.88
N ASP A 585 19.34 -25.27 -13.73
CA ASP A 585 17.94 -25.68 -13.57
C ASP A 585 17.58 -25.81 -12.09
N VAL A 586 16.39 -25.34 -11.73
CA VAL A 586 15.79 -25.46 -10.41
C VAL A 586 14.44 -26.15 -10.54
N ASP A 587 14.25 -27.25 -9.82
CA ASP A 587 13.00 -28.02 -9.85
C ASP A 587 12.11 -27.63 -8.67
N ILE A 588 10.86 -27.26 -8.95
CA ILE A 588 9.86 -26.89 -7.94
C ILE A 588 8.68 -27.86 -8.01
N THR A 589 8.32 -28.46 -6.89
CA THR A 589 7.07 -29.24 -6.73
C THR A 589 6.20 -28.63 -5.65
N GLY A 590 4.89 -28.89 -5.68
CA GLY A 590 3.94 -28.32 -4.72
C GLY A 590 3.60 -26.85 -4.94
N ALA A 591 3.95 -26.29 -6.10
CA ALA A 591 3.61 -24.94 -6.54
C ALA A 591 2.70 -24.97 -7.80
N ILE A 592 2.04 -23.85 -8.10
CA ILE A 592 1.35 -23.64 -9.38
C ILE A 592 2.23 -22.81 -10.31
N ARG A 593 1.87 -22.74 -11.59
CA ARG A 593 2.50 -21.83 -12.56
C ARG A 593 1.99 -20.39 -12.39
N SER A 594 2.88 -19.41 -12.56
CA SER A 594 2.54 -18.00 -12.72
C SER A 594 2.80 -17.54 -14.15
N PRO A 595 2.09 -16.50 -14.64
CA PRO A 595 2.45 -15.90 -15.90
C PRO A 595 3.89 -15.37 -15.86
N TYR A 596 4.72 -15.86 -16.77
CA TYR A 596 6.11 -15.44 -16.88
C TYR A 596 6.48 -15.26 -18.34
N PHE A 597 6.97 -14.07 -18.68
CA PHE A 597 7.59 -13.82 -19.97
C PHE A 597 9.08 -13.60 -19.80
N SER A 598 9.88 -14.44 -20.45
CA SER A 598 11.33 -14.30 -20.43
C SER A 598 11.87 -14.00 -21.83
N ALA A 599 12.71 -12.98 -21.92
CA ALA A 599 13.52 -12.65 -23.08
C ALA A 599 15.00 -13.08 -22.90
N LYS A 600 15.30 -13.89 -21.87
CA LYS A 600 16.63 -14.45 -21.62
C LYS A 600 17.02 -15.41 -22.74
N SER A 601 18.30 -15.40 -23.12
CA SER A 601 18.82 -16.23 -24.24
C SER A 601 18.68 -17.75 -24.01
N PHE A 602 18.71 -18.19 -22.75
CA PHE A 602 18.61 -19.59 -22.35
C PHE A 602 17.18 -20.02 -21.98
N HIS A 603 16.23 -19.08 -21.91
CA HIS A 603 14.84 -19.34 -21.55
C HIS A 603 13.95 -18.29 -22.23
N ALA A 604 13.85 -18.33 -23.56
CA ALA A 604 13.05 -17.35 -24.30
C ALA A 604 11.59 -17.84 -24.46
N THR A 605 10.64 -17.08 -23.94
CA THR A 605 9.20 -17.29 -24.18
C THR A 605 8.84 -16.78 -25.56
N THR A 606 8.34 -17.66 -26.43
CA THR A 606 7.86 -17.24 -27.75
C THR A 606 6.52 -16.52 -27.66
N LEU A 607 6.21 -15.69 -28.65
CA LEU A 607 4.89 -15.03 -28.75
C LEU A 607 3.73 -16.06 -28.75
N ALA A 608 3.93 -17.21 -29.39
CA ALA A 608 2.91 -18.26 -29.43
C ALA A 608 2.68 -18.90 -28.06
N GLU A 609 3.75 -19.20 -27.30
CA GLU A 609 3.66 -19.70 -25.92
C GLU A 609 2.99 -18.67 -25.01
N TRP A 610 3.35 -17.39 -25.14
CA TRP A 610 2.71 -16.32 -24.39
C TRP A 610 1.20 -16.27 -24.61
N LEU A 611 0.77 -16.20 -25.88
CA LEU A 611 -0.65 -16.04 -26.22
C LEU A 611 -1.50 -17.24 -25.84
N SER A 612 -0.94 -18.45 -25.94
CA SER A 612 -1.65 -19.71 -25.73
C SER A 612 -1.58 -20.21 -24.28
N THR A 613 -0.48 -19.96 -23.57
CA THR A 613 -0.15 -20.64 -22.31
C THR A 613 0.24 -19.67 -21.21
N GLU A 614 1.37 -18.97 -21.33
CA GLU A 614 1.98 -18.28 -20.17
C GLU A 614 1.07 -17.21 -19.56
N ARG A 615 0.45 -16.35 -20.38
CA ARG A 615 -0.43 -15.27 -19.88
C ARG A 615 -1.72 -15.76 -19.20
N ASN A 616 -2.06 -17.05 -19.36
CA ASN A 616 -3.29 -17.65 -18.85
C ASN A 616 -3.07 -18.44 -17.56
N HIS A 617 -1.85 -18.46 -17.01
CA HIS A 617 -1.58 -19.13 -15.75
C HIS A 617 -2.31 -18.45 -14.57
N PRO A 618 -2.76 -19.24 -13.57
CA PRO A 618 -3.76 -18.78 -12.60
C PRO A 618 -3.21 -17.88 -11.48
N ALA A 619 -1.89 -17.73 -11.34
CA ALA A 619 -1.32 -16.90 -10.28
C ALA A 619 -1.73 -15.42 -10.45
N PRO A 620 -1.86 -14.66 -9.34
CA PRO A 620 -2.33 -13.27 -9.37
C PRO A 620 -1.28 -12.26 -9.86
N TRP A 621 -0.01 -12.66 -9.97
CA TRP A 621 1.09 -11.81 -10.41
C TRP A 621 1.83 -12.43 -11.59
N ALA A 622 2.31 -11.55 -12.46
CA ALA A 622 3.12 -11.86 -13.62
C ALA A 622 4.51 -11.22 -13.50
N ASP A 623 5.53 -11.95 -13.92
CA ASP A 623 6.90 -11.44 -14.03
C ASP A 623 7.31 -11.35 -15.51
N PHE A 624 8.12 -10.34 -15.83
CA PHE A 624 8.75 -10.18 -17.13
C PHE A 624 10.24 -9.96 -16.90
N GLN A 625 11.09 -10.63 -17.67
CA GLN A 625 12.54 -10.53 -17.45
C GLN A 625 13.35 -10.65 -18.74
N SER A 626 14.39 -9.84 -18.87
CA SER A 626 15.48 -9.93 -19.84
C SER A 626 16.83 -9.86 -19.11
N GLU A 627 17.95 -9.82 -19.83
CA GLU A 627 19.28 -9.59 -19.22
C GLU A 627 19.44 -8.20 -18.59
N LYS A 628 18.55 -7.26 -18.92
CA LYS A 628 18.73 -5.83 -18.62
C LYS A 628 17.59 -5.26 -17.80
N PHE A 629 16.40 -5.83 -17.92
CA PHE A 629 15.18 -5.30 -17.31
C PHE A 629 14.36 -6.41 -16.67
N MET A 630 13.76 -6.12 -15.52
CA MET A 630 12.77 -6.98 -14.88
C MET A 630 11.57 -6.15 -14.48
N MET A 631 10.37 -6.70 -14.55
CA MET A 631 9.23 -6.07 -13.89
C MET A 631 8.28 -7.11 -13.32
N GLN A 632 7.50 -6.66 -12.34
CA GLN A 632 6.39 -7.42 -11.80
C GLN A 632 5.11 -6.60 -11.81
N VAL A 633 4.06 -7.18 -12.39
CA VAL A 633 2.74 -6.56 -12.55
C VAL A 633 1.63 -7.55 -12.19
N PRO A 634 0.43 -7.10 -11.82
CA PRO A 634 -0.71 -7.99 -11.61
C PRO A 634 -1.10 -8.73 -12.91
N THR A 635 -1.54 -9.99 -12.80
CA THR A 635 -2.00 -10.80 -13.95
C THR A 635 -3.16 -10.14 -14.70
N ASN A 636 -4.00 -9.39 -13.99
CA ASN A 636 -5.12 -8.67 -14.60
C ASN A 636 -4.70 -7.50 -15.52
N TRP A 637 -3.41 -7.13 -15.55
CA TRP A 637 -2.85 -6.19 -16.53
C TRP A 637 -2.49 -6.85 -17.85
N ILE A 638 -2.32 -8.18 -17.89
CA ILE A 638 -1.59 -8.86 -18.97
C ILE A 638 -2.30 -10.03 -19.67
N TYR A 639 -3.43 -10.54 -19.17
CA TYR A 639 -4.08 -11.73 -19.77
C TYR A 639 -4.58 -11.51 -21.21
N ALA A 640 -4.70 -10.26 -21.66
CA ALA A 640 -5.02 -9.87 -23.03
C ALA A 640 -3.83 -9.19 -23.75
N HIS A 641 -2.63 -9.18 -23.16
CA HIS A 641 -1.45 -8.52 -23.72
C HIS A 641 -1.05 -9.18 -25.05
N PRO A 642 -1.00 -8.42 -26.16
CA PRO A 642 -0.86 -9.00 -27.48
C PRO A 642 0.58 -9.31 -27.87
N ASP A 643 1.57 -8.55 -27.40
CA ASP A 643 2.95 -8.65 -27.88
C ASP A 643 3.98 -8.26 -26.80
N PRO A 644 4.32 -9.18 -25.89
CA PRO A 644 5.36 -8.95 -24.89
C PRO A 644 6.79 -9.00 -25.47
N VAL A 645 6.97 -9.53 -26.70
CA VAL A 645 8.30 -9.64 -27.33
C VAL A 645 8.80 -8.25 -27.69
N THR A 646 7.98 -7.46 -28.39
CA THR A 646 8.32 -6.06 -28.70
C THR A 646 8.46 -5.23 -27.42
N LEU A 647 7.56 -5.41 -26.46
CA LEU A 647 7.62 -4.70 -25.17
C LEU A 647 8.97 -4.88 -24.46
N MET A 648 9.46 -6.11 -24.34
CA MET A 648 10.72 -6.37 -23.64
C MET A 648 11.94 -5.92 -24.46
N ALA A 649 11.85 -5.97 -25.80
CA ALA A 649 12.89 -5.40 -26.66
C ALA A 649 12.99 -3.88 -26.51
N ASP A 650 11.87 -3.18 -26.41
CA ASP A 650 11.82 -1.73 -26.18
C ASP A 650 12.44 -1.37 -24.82
N TRP A 651 12.10 -2.13 -23.76
CA TRP A 651 12.71 -1.96 -22.44
C TRP A 651 14.22 -2.24 -22.44
N ASP A 652 14.68 -3.27 -23.15
CA ASP A 652 16.11 -3.57 -23.30
C ASP A 652 16.86 -2.45 -24.01
N ALA A 653 16.27 -1.88 -25.07
CA ALA A 653 16.86 -0.75 -25.78
C ALA A 653 16.92 0.52 -24.91
N ALA A 654 15.90 0.75 -24.06
CA ALA A 654 15.94 1.82 -23.07
C ALA A 654 17.04 1.63 -22.02
N MET A 655 17.25 0.40 -21.53
CA MET A 655 18.35 0.10 -20.60
C MET A 655 19.72 0.27 -21.27
N ASP A 656 19.85 -0.11 -22.55
CA ASP A 656 21.08 0.14 -23.32
C ASP A 656 21.39 1.64 -23.42
N ALA A 657 20.41 2.45 -23.82
CA ALA A 657 20.61 3.89 -23.94
C ALA A 657 21.03 4.55 -22.61
N MET A 658 20.46 4.10 -21.49
CA MET A 658 20.87 4.60 -20.16
C MET A 658 22.24 4.10 -19.73
N ASN A 659 22.54 2.81 -19.92
CA ASN A 659 23.85 2.24 -19.56
C ASN A 659 24.96 2.88 -20.42
N ASP A 660 24.75 3.03 -21.73
CA ASP A 660 25.68 3.70 -22.64
C ASP A 660 25.96 5.14 -22.19
N LEU A 661 24.90 5.91 -21.90
CA LEU A 661 25.02 7.28 -21.41
C LEU A 661 25.77 7.37 -20.08
N MET A 662 25.49 6.45 -19.15
CA MET A 662 26.08 6.45 -17.82
C MET A 662 27.44 5.74 -17.78
N GLY A 663 27.94 5.26 -18.93
CA GLY A 663 29.25 4.63 -19.07
C GLY A 663 29.36 3.22 -18.48
N PHE A 664 28.27 2.44 -18.47
CA PHE A 664 28.23 1.07 -17.96
C PHE A 664 28.11 0.03 -19.10
N PRO A 665 28.53 -1.22 -18.87
CA PRO A 665 28.25 -2.30 -19.81
C PRO A 665 26.75 -2.49 -19.99
N ARG A 666 26.31 -2.81 -21.21
CA ARG A 666 24.90 -3.13 -21.51
C ARG A 666 24.37 -4.36 -20.77
N ILE A 667 25.26 -5.28 -20.40
CA ILE A 667 24.97 -6.46 -19.59
C ILE A 667 25.84 -6.41 -18.34
N ARG A 668 25.20 -6.28 -17.18
CA ARG A 668 25.88 -6.05 -15.89
C ARG A 668 25.78 -7.23 -14.92
N GLY A 669 25.22 -8.37 -15.35
CA GLY A 669 24.97 -9.54 -14.48
C GLY A 669 23.71 -9.42 -13.59
N LYS A 670 23.21 -8.21 -13.38
CA LYS A 670 21.93 -7.89 -12.76
C LYS A 670 21.20 -6.87 -13.61
N GLU A 671 19.87 -6.92 -13.57
CA GLU A 671 19.03 -6.03 -14.36
C GLU A 671 19.26 -4.56 -13.93
N THR A 672 19.43 -3.67 -14.90
CA THR A 672 19.63 -2.23 -14.68
C THR A 672 18.46 -1.61 -13.92
N MET A 673 17.24 -2.08 -14.21
CA MET A 673 16.03 -1.60 -13.57
C MET A 673 15.07 -2.76 -13.25
N TYR A 674 14.46 -2.67 -12.06
CA TYR A 674 13.42 -3.61 -11.62
C TYR A 674 12.24 -2.87 -10.97
N PRO A 675 11.29 -2.33 -11.76
CA PRO A 675 10.03 -1.82 -11.23
C PRO A 675 9.09 -2.94 -10.77
N GLN A 676 8.44 -2.69 -9.63
CA GLN A 676 7.44 -3.58 -9.03
C GLN A 676 6.19 -2.78 -8.63
N VAL A 677 5.03 -3.34 -8.96
CA VAL A 677 3.73 -2.85 -8.49
C VAL A 677 3.46 -3.39 -7.08
N ASP A 678 3.02 -2.53 -6.16
CA ASP A 678 2.61 -2.87 -4.80
C ASP A 678 1.20 -2.30 -4.52
N VAL A 679 0.58 -2.59 -3.38
CA VAL A 679 -0.68 -1.95 -2.93
C VAL A 679 -0.45 -0.60 -2.25
N ILE A 680 0.82 -0.29 -1.95
CA ILE A 680 1.27 0.93 -1.29
C ILE A 680 2.67 1.34 -1.74
N PHE A 681 2.93 2.65 -1.84
CA PHE A 681 4.28 3.15 -2.09
C PHE A 681 5.20 2.93 -0.89
N ARG A 682 6.46 2.59 -1.18
CA ARG A 682 7.54 2.45 -0.19
C ARG A 682 7.84 3.73 0.58
N VAL A 683 7.78 4.90 -0.05
CA VAL A 683 7.96 6.20 0.62
C VAL A 683 6.90 7.19 0.14
N SER A 684 6.86 8.41 0.70
CA SER A 684 5.86 9.44 0.33
C SER A 684 6.16 10.15 -0.99
N VAL A 685 7.27 9.79 -1.62
CA VAL A 685 7.76 10.29 -2.91
C VAL A 685 8.11 9.09 -3.79
N TYR A 686 8.39 9.33 -5.07
CA TYR A 686 9.02 8.33 -5.91
C TYR A 686 10.46 8.11 -5.42
N ALA A 687 10.94 6.88 -5.54
CA ALA A 687 12.28 6.53 -5.12
C ALA A 687 12.91 5.44 -6.00
N PRO A 688 14.24 5.49 -6.19
CA PRO A 688 14.98 4.39 -6.78
C PRO A 688 14.99 3.13 -5.90
N GLY A 689 15.26 2.00 -6.52
CA GLY A 689 15.50 0.75 -5.81
C GLY A 689 15.61 -0.48 -6.70
N TYR A 690 15.89 -1.59 -6.06
CA TYR A 690 15.81 -2.93 -6.66
C TYR A 690 15.05 -3.82 -5.65
N PRO A 691 13.72 -3.94 -5.77
CA PRO A 691 12.87 -3.28 -6.77
C PRO A 691 12.59 -1.81 -6.48
N SER A 692 12.33 -1.01 -7.52
CA SER A 692 11.68 0.30 -7.39
C SER A 692 10.16 0.08 -7.24
N THR A 693 9.54 0.75 -6.27
CA THR A 693 8.10 0.56 -5.95
C THR A 693 7.39 1.91 -5.92
N ASN A 694 7.20 2.44 -7.12
CA ASN A 694 6.63 3.75 -7.40
C ASN A 694 5.21 3.66 -7.99
N ILE A 695 4.65 2.46 -8.01
CA ILE A 695 3.36 2.17 -8.64
C ILE A 695 2.49 1.43 -7.63
N ASN A 696 1.29 1.96 -7.37
CA ASN A 696 0.32 1.34 -6.50
C ASN A 696 -0.90 0.86 -7.29
N ASP A 697 -1.32 -0.37 -7.05
CA ASP A 697 -2.52 -0.92 -7.66
C ASP A 697 -3.21 -1.88 -6.70
N ASN A 698 -4.52 -2.05 -6.86
CA ASN A 698 -5.21 -3.19 -6.27
C ASN A 698 -5.17 -4.34 -7.29
N PRO A 699 -4.39 -5.40 -7.06
CA PRO A 699 -4.22 -6.51 -8.01
C PRO A 699 -5.51 -7.32 -8.24
N ASN A 700 -6.59 -7.08 -7.50
CA ASN A 700 -7.92 -7.68 -7.74
C ASN A 700 -8.82 -6.86 -8.65
N ASN A 701 -8.50 -5.59 -8.91
CA ASN A 701 -9.31 -4.76 -9.79
C ASN A 701 -9.00 -5.10 -11.24
N ASP A 702 -9.91 -5.78 -11.93
CA ASP A 702 -9.68 -6.16 -13.33
C ASP A 702 -9.38 -4.93 -14.22
N ARG A 703 -8.20 -4.94 -14.86
CA ARG A 703 -7.67 -3.87 -15.72
C ARG A 703 -7.84 -4.19 -17.21
N GLY A 704 -8.60 -5.24 -17.55
CA GLY A 704 -8.92 -5.59 -18.93
C GLY A 704 -7.83 -6.40 -19.63
N GLY A 705 -6.79 -6.85 -18.92
CA GLY A 705 -5.75 -7.74 -19.45
C GLY A 705 -4.75 -7.10 -20.40
N TYR A 706 -4.93 -5.84 -20.77
CA TYR A 706 -3.91 -5.04 -21.46
C TYR A 706 -3.97 -3.62 -20.91
N HIS A 707 -3.44 -3.44 -19.70
CA HIS A 707 -3.50 -2.14 -19.01
C HIS A 707 -2.81 -1.04 -19.82
N THR A 708 -3.30 0.20 -19.77
CA THR A 708 -2.67 1.40 -20.36
C THR A 708 -1.39 1.90 -19.66
N HIS A 709 -0.84 1.16 -18.68
CA HIS A 709 0.29 1.62 -17.87
C HIS A 709 1.62 1.36 -18.61
N HIS A 710 2.60 2.27 -18.51
CA HIS A 710 3.85 2.20 -19.30
C HIS A 710 4.65 0.92 -19.09
N LEU A 711 4.63 0.32 -17.90
CA LEU A 711 5.24 -0.99 -17.67
C LEU A 711 4.83 -2.04 -18.72
N VAL A 712 3.55 -2.08 -19.10
CA VAL A 712 3.00 -3.02 -20.09
C VAL A 712 2.64 -2.35 -21.42
N ARG A 713 3.06 -1.10 -21.64
CA ARG A 713 2.90 -0.38 -22.92
C ARG A 713 4.23 -0.04 -23.58
N GLY A 714 5.29 -0.02 -22.79
CA GLY A 714 6.65 0.26 -23.17
C GLY A 714 7.18 1.58 -22.60
N PRO A 715 8.52 1.71 -22.55
CA PRO A 715 9.22 2.86 -21.98
C PRO A 715 8.99 4.19 -22.70
N GLN A 716 8.56 4.17 -23.97
CA GLN A 716 8.18 5.38 -24.72
C GLN A 716 7.02 6.14 -24.04
N PHE A 717 6.20 5.44 -23.25
CA PHE A 717 5.09 6.03 -22.49
C PHE A 717 5.43 6.29 -21.02
N ALA A 718 6.68 6.08 -20.60
CA ALA A 718 7.08 6.27 -19.21
C ALA A 718 6.84 7.70 -18.73
N GLY A 719 6.33 7.83 -17.49
CA GLY A 719 6.21 9.13 -16.83
C GLY A 719 7.58 9.73 -16.54
N ASP A 720 7.60 11.05 -16.28
CA ASP A 720 8.82 11.83 -16.01
C ASP A 720 9.58 11.38 -14.75
N TYR A 721 8.96 10.56 -13.91
CA TYR A 721 9.57 10.01 -12.70
C TYR A 721 10.36 8.72 -12.95
N GLU A 722 10.01 7.88 -13.93
CA GLU A 722 10.55 6.51 -14.01
C GLU A 722 12.07 6.52 -14.23
N PHE A 723 12.51 7.21 -15.27
CA PHE A 723 13.94 7.37 -15.57
C PHE A 723 14.62 8.43 -14.70
N HIS A 724 13.86 9.35 -14.09
CA HIS A 724 14.37 10.27 -13.08
C HIS A 724 14.88 9.50 -11.85
N GLU A 725 14.07 8.60 -11.31
CA GLU A 725 14.48 7.78 -10.17
C GLU A 725 15.66 6.87 -10.54
N GLN A 726 15.65 6.27 -11.74
CA GLN A 726 16.80 5.51 -12.20
C GLN A 726 18.07 6.39 -12.34
N GLY A 727 17.93 7.65 -12.73
CA GLY A 727 19.00 8.65 -12.73
C GLY A 727 19.63 8.84 -11.35
N HIS A 728 18.82 8.86 -10.28
CA HIS A 728 19.33 8.86 -8.90
C HIS A 728 20.11 7.58 -8.59
N ALA A 729 19.61 6.42 -9.03
CA ALA A 729 20.21 5.12 -8.76
C ALA A 729 21.64 4.97 -9.30
N TYR A 730 22.01 5.71 -10.35
CA TYR A 730 23.35 5.64 -10.93
C TYR A 730 24.44 6.32 -10.11
N PHE A 731 24.11 7.19 -9.15
CA PHE A 731 25.08 7.96 -8.36
C PHE A 731 26.15 8.73 -9.18
N PHE A 732 25.84 9.11 -10.42
CA PHE A 732 26.79 9.79 -11.29
C PHE A 732 27.16 11.20 -10.79
N PRO A 733 28.39 11.69 -11.03
CA PRO A 733 28.79 13.05 -10.66
C PRO A 733 27.96 14.13 -11.35
N LYS A 734 27.59 15.16 -10.60
CA LYS A 734 26.72 16.27 -11.03
C LYS A 734 27.37 17.62 -10.70
N PHE A 735 27.00 18.66 -11.43
CA PHE A 735 27.38 20.03 -11.08
C PHE A 735 26.61 20.52 -9.86
N GLY A 736 27.10 21.59 -9.22
CA GLY A 736 26.48 22.20 -8.04
C GLY A 736 24.99 22.52 -8.23
N GLY A 737 24.16 22.00 -7.31
CA GLY A 737 22.71 22.24 -7.28
C GLY A 737 21.87 21.37 -8.22
N GLU A 738 22.48 20.42 -8.94
CA GLU A 738 21.80 19.66 -10.00
C GLU A 738 21.21 18.31 -9.58
N THR A 739 21.13 18.03 -8.27
CA THR A 739 20.65 16.74 -7.74
C THR A 739 19.32 16.32 -8.35
N GLU A 740 18.37 17.26 -8.53
CA GLU A 740 17.02 16.98 -9.07
C GLU A 740 16.81 17.50 -10.50
N SER A 741 17.90 17.83 -11.20
CA SER A 741 17.84 18.30 -12.59
C SER A 741 18.54 17.34 -13.53
N ALA A 742 19.84 17.09 -13.32
CA ALA A 742 20.64 16.23 -14.20
C ALA A 742 20.08 14.80 -14.29
N VAL A 743 19.43 14.32 -13.23
CA VAL A 743 18.79 12.99 -13.19
C VAL A 743 17.62 12.81 -14.15
N ASN A 744 17.08 13.89 -14.73
CA ASN A 744 16.05 13.80 -15.78
C ASN A 744 16.65 13.51 -17.17
N PHE A 745 17.96 13.70 -17.35
CA PHE A 745 18.61 13.55 -18.67
C PHE A 745 18.57 12.13 -19.26
N PRO A 746 18.67 11.04 -18.46
CA PRO A 746 18.43 9.68 -18.96
C PRO A 746 17.10 9.50 -19.70
N HIS A 747 16.03 10.19 -19.28
CA HIS A 747 14.74 10.19 -20.01
C HIS A 747 14.90 10.73 -21.43
N VAL A 748 15.66 11.82 -21.60
CA VAL A 748 15.93 12.43 -22.90
C VAL A 748 16.67 11.45 -23.80
N ALA A 749 17.69 10.77 -23.27
CA ALA A 749 18.46 9.78 -24.01
C ALA A 749 17.60 8.60 -24.47
N VAL A 750 16.74 8.07 -23.60
CA VAL A 750 15.81 6.99 -23.96
C VAL A 750 14.87 7.44 -25.08
N GLN A 751 14.18 8.58 -24.91
CA GLN A 751 13.21 9.06 -25.89
C GLN A 751 13.86 9.38 -27.24
N ASN A 752 15.02 10.03 -27.24
CA ASN A 752 15.69 10.44 -28.47
C ASN A 752 16.44 9.29 -29.17
N ARG A 753 17.31 8.58 -28.46
CA ARG A 753 18.16 7.53 -29.08
C ARG A 753 17.37 6.29 -29.47
N VAL A 754 16.35 5.92 -28.69
CA VAL A 754 15.61 4.66 -28.89
C VAL A 754 14.35 4.86 -29.72
N PHE A 755 13.57 5.89 -29.42
CA PHE A 755 12.25 6.08 -30.02
C PHE A 755 12.20 7.17 -31.09
N GLY A 756 13.34 7.81 -31.39
CA GLY A 756 13.45 8.84 -32.43
C GLY A 756 12.68 10.11 -32.10
N THR A 757 12.29 10.31 -30.84
CA THR A 757 11.66 11.54 -30.36
C THR A 757 12.66 12.69 -30.53
N ASN A 758 12.24 13.79 -31.16
CA ASN A 758 13.10 14.96 -31.34
C ASN A 758 13.53 15.54 -29.96
N LEU A 759 14.65 16.26 -29.92
CA LEU A 759 15.23 16.72 -28.66
C LEU A 759 14.31 17.66 -27.86
N ASP A 760 13.51 18.49 -28.53
CA ASP A 760 12.55 19.39 -27.85
C ASP A 760 11.48 18.58 -27.10
N GLU A 761 10.87 17.62 -27.77
CA GLU A 761 9.85 16.77 -27.17
C GLU A 761 10.42 15.83 -26.10
N ALA A 762 11.62 15.29 -26.32
CA ALA A 762 12.33 14.46 -25.34
C ALA A 762 12.67 15.27 -24.07
N LEU A 763 13.12 16.52 -24.21
CA LEU A 763 13.35 17.43 -23.10
C LEU A 763 12.03 17.80 -22.39
N ALA A 764 10.97 18.12 -23.14
CA ALA A 764 9.66 18.46 -22.57
C ALA A 764 9.07 17.30 -21.75
N THR A 765 9.09 16.09 -22.31
CA THR A 765 8.54 14.89 -21.65
C THR A 765 9.34 14.48 -20.42
N SER A 766 10.64 14.77 -20.35
CA SER A 766 11.48 14.53 -19.15
C SER A 766 11.02 15.30 -17.91
N ARG A 767 10.11 16.26 -18.05
CA ARG A 767 9.46 17.00 -16.96
C ARG A 767 7.93 17.00 -17.04
N GLY A 768 7.36 16.07 -17.80
CA GLY A 768 5.91 15.91 -17.93
C GLY A 768 5.22 16.97 -18.80
N PHE A 769 5.95 17.69 -19.63
CA PHE A 769 5.44 18.79 -20.46
C PHE A 769 5.22 18.44 -21.94
N GLY A 770 5.23 17.16 -22.31
CA GLY A 770 5.11 16.72 -23.72
C GLY A 770 3.84 17.19 -24.45
N SER A 771 2.79 17.57 -23.72
CA SER A 771 1.56 18.11 -24.31
C SER A 771 1.64 19.60 -24.67
N ASN A 772 2.67 20.33 -24.22
CA ASN A 772 2.86 21.74 -24.53
C ASN A 772 3.94 21.92 -25.62
N PRO A 773 3.57 22.25 -26.87
CA PRO A 773 4.51 22.37 -27.99
C PRO A 773 5.46 23.58 -27.86
N HIS A 774 5.22 24.47 -26.89
CA HIS A 774 6.08 25.62 -26.63
C HIS A 774 7.20 25.31 -25.62
N ARG A 775 7.30 24.08 -25.11
CA ARG A 775 8.36 23.62 -24.22
C ARG A 775 9.54 23.09 -25.03
N THR A 776 10.08 23.93 -25.89
CA THR A 776 11.28 23.66 -26.69
C THR A 776 12.55 24.06 -25.94
N LEU A 777 13.70 23.63 -26.43
CA LEU A 777 15.02 24.02 -25.95
C LEU A 777 15.23 25.53 -26.08
N ASP A 778 14.85 26.10 -27.22
CA ASP A 778 14.89 27.55 -27.49
C ASP A 778 14.01 28.34 -26.51
N ASN A 779 12.77 27.92 -26.27
CA ASN A 779 11.91 28.59 -25.29
C ASN A 779 12.37 28.35 -23.84
N THR A 780 13.09 27.27 -23.57
CA THR A 780 13.74 27.04 -22.28
C THR A 780 14.87 28.04 -22.05
N ALA A 781 15.63 28.37 -23.10
CA ALA A 781 16.64 29.41 -23.08
C ALA A 781 16.00 30.79 -22.85
N VAL A 782 14.89 31.10 -23.53
CA VAL A 782 14.13 32.34 -23.28
C VAL A 782 13.64 32.40 -21.83
N ALA A 783 13.08 31.30 -21.28
CA ALA A 783 12.61 31.25 -19.89
C ALA A 783 13.73 31.54 -18.89
N TRP A 784 14.94 31.07 -19.18
CA TRP A 784 16.11 31.35 -18.38
C TRP A 784 16.58 32.81 -18.53
N MET A 785 16.74 33.29 -19.75
CA MET A 785 17.17 34.66 -20.05
C MET A 785 16.26 35.73 -19.44
N THR A 786 14.95 35.43 -19.32
CA THR A 786 13.97 36.33 -18.69
C THR A 786 13.85 36.16 -17.17
N SER A 787 14.64 35.27 -16.54
CA SER A 787 14.76 35.17 -15.08
C SER A 787 15.70 36.26 -14.54
N PHE A 788 15.45 36.74 -13.32
CA PHE A 788 16.24 37.86 -12.77
C PHE A 788 17.67 37.48 -12.41
N ASN A 789 17.95 36.20 -12.14
CA ASN A 789 19.33 35.73 -11.94
C ASN A 789 20.17 35.85 -13.23
N PHE A 790 19.60 35.57 -14.41
CA PHE A 790 20.29 35.83 -15.67
C PHE A 790 20.50 37.33 -15.89
N SER A 791 19.41 38.11 -15.82
CA SER A 791 19.43 39.57 -15.93
C SER A 791 18.28 40.16 -15.13
N PRO A 792 18.53 41.12 -14.22
CA PRO A 792 19.72 41.97 -14.14
C PRO A 792 20.74 41.57 -13.07
N ARG A 793 20.56 40.45 -12.36
CA ARG A 793 21.42 40.09 -11.21
C ARG A 793 22.78 39.53 -11.62
N GLU A 794 22.88 38.95 -12.82
CA GLU A 794 24.14 38.39 -13.34
C GLU A 794 24.70 37.26 -12.46
N LEU A 795 23.83 36.48 -11.84
CA LEU A 795 24.17 35.40 -10.93
C LEU A 795 24.04 34.03 -11.61
N PRO A 796 24.82 33.03 -11.15
CA PRO A 796 24.57 31.64 -11.50
C PRO A 796 23.12 31.26 -11.21
N MET A 797 22.60 30.30 -11.96
CA MET A 797 21.26 29.78 -11.73
C MET A 797 21.18 29.18 -10.32
N ASP A 798 20.17 29.57 -9.54
CA ASP A 798 20.00 29.04 -8.19
C ASP A 798 19.61 27.55 -8.24
N LYS A 799 19.88 26.81 -7.15
CA LYS A 799 19.43 25.42 -7.00
C LYS A 799 17.94 25.26 -7.35
N LEU A 800 17.06 26.13 -6.85
CA LEU A 800 15.61 26.02 -7.09
C LEU A 800 15.20 26.37 -8.53
N GLU A 801 16.04 27.08 -9.26
CA GLU A 801 15.85 27.33 -10.69
C GLU A 801 16.25 26.13 -11.55
N LYS A 802 17.21 25.32 -11.08
CA LYS A 802 17.63 24.09 -11.76
C LYS A 802 16.65 22.95 -11.48
N GLN A 803 16.36 22.72 -10.20
CA GLN A 803 15.63 21.54 -9.74
C GLN A 803 14.21 21.47 -10.31
N TYR A 804 13.85 20.30 -10.85
CA TYR A 804 12.53 20.05 -11.44
C TYR A 804 12.16 20.98 -12.61
N GLN A 805 13.13 21.65 -13.23
CA GLN A 805 12.95 22.54 -14.38
C GLN A 805 13.77 22.03 -15.58
N MET A 806 13.25 22.23 -16.79
CA MET A 806 13.96 21.84 -18.04
C MET A 806 15.34 22.53 -18.16
N LYS A 807 15.43 23.79 -17.73
CA LYS A 807 16.68 24.57 -17.79
C LYS A 807 17.82 23.98 -16.95
N GLY A 808 17.52 23.12 -15.98
CA GLY A 808 18.55 22.48 -15.14
C GLY A 808 19.33 21.36 -15.84
N HIS A 809 18.86 20.83 -16.97
CA HIS A 809 19.55 19.82 -17.78
C HIS A 809 19.58 20.13 -19.29
N ALA A 810 19.00 21.27 -19.71
CA ALA A 810 19.00 21.74 -21.10
C ALA A 810 20.40 21.84 -21.72
N LYS A 811 21.42 22.25 -20.94
CA LYS A 811 22.82 22.31 -21.41
C LYS A 811 23.34 20.98 -21.97
N PHE A 812 22.91 19.85 -21.41
CA PHE A 812 23.31 18.54 -21.93
C PHE A 812 22.57 18.22 -23.23
N VAL A 813 21.33 18.68 -23.38
CA VAL A 813 20.57 18.57 -24.64
C VAL A 813 21.20 19.44 -25.73
N ASP A 814 21.72 20.62 -25.38
CA ASP A 814 22.48 21.47 -26.31
C ASP A 814 23.75 20.80 -26.79
N ILE A 815 24.52 20.17 -25.89
CA ILE A 815 25.70 19.40 -26.29
C ILE A 815 25.29 18.34 -27.32
N VAL A 816 24.18 17.62 -27.09
CA VAL A 816 23.68 16.65 -28.07
C VAL A 816 23.28 17.29 -29.38
N ARG A 817 22.60 18.44 -29.33
CA ARG A 817 22.17 19.18 -30.52
C ARG A 817 23.36 19.64 -31.38
N LEU A 818 24.48 20.01 -30.75
CA LEU A 818 25.64 20.58 -31.43
C LEU A 818 26.67 19.52 -31.83
N PHE A 819 26.94 18.55 -30.95
CA PHE A 819 28.11 17.66 -31.04
C PHE A 819 27.76 16.17 -30.98
N GLY A 820 26.47 15.82 -30.89
CA GLY A 820 26.05 14.44 -30.73
C GLY A 820 26.24 13.90 -29.31
N TRP A 821 26.20 12.58 -29.19
CA TRP A 821 26.02 11.88 -27.92
C TRP A 821 27.33 11.32 -27.35
N GLU A 822 28.32 11.12 -28.22
CA GLU A 822 29.56 10.40 -28.00
C GLU A 822 30.40 11.03 -26.88
N GLY A 823 30.50 12.36 -26.86
CA GLY A 823 31.23 13.06 -25.80
C GLY A 823 30.59 12.93 -24.42
N LEU A 824 29.25 12.80 -24.34
CA LEU A 824 28.55 12.59 -23.07
C LEU A 824 28.69 11.14 -22.57
N ASP A 825 28.68 10.16 -23.50
CA ASP A 825 28.95 8.76 -23.17
C ASP A 825 30.38 8.61 -22.60
N ALA A 826 31.36 9.22 -23.26
CA ALA A 826 32.75 9.24 -22.81
C ALA A 826 32.92 9.95 -21.45
N TYR A 827 32.17 11.04 -21.23
CA TYR A 827 32.25 11.83 -20.01
C TYR A 827 31.91 11.00 -18.75
N TRP A 828 30.75 10.33 -18.72
CA TRP A 828 30.39 9.52 -17.54
C TRP A 828 31.15 8.21 -17.45
N TYR A 829 31.53 7.62 -18.59
CA TYR A 829 32.45 6.49 -18.63
C TYR A 829 33.79 6.79 -17.94
N SER A 830 34.35 7.99 -18.13
CA SER A 830 35.63 8.36 -17.51
C SER A 830 35.61 8.31 -15.98
N TYR A 831 34.47 8.63 -15.34
CA TYR A 831 34.34 8.50 -13.88
C TYR A 831 34.28 7.05 -13.43
N ASN A 832 33.61 6.18 -14.19
CA ASN A 832 33.65 4.75 -13.90
C ASN A 832 35.07 4.20 -14.01
N LEU A 833 35.83 4.65 -15.02
CA LEU A 833 37.23 4.27 -15.19
C LEU A 833 38.11 4.74 -14.02
N ASP A 834 37.91 5.96 -13.52
CA ASP A 834 38.64 6.45 -12.35
C ASP A 834 38.35 5.62 -11.10
N GLU A 835 37.08 5.31 -10.84
CA GLU A 835 36.68 4.53 -9.67
C GLU A 835 37.25 3.10 -9.72
N GLU A 836 37.28 2.47 -10.89
CA GLU A 836 37.98 1.19 -11.13
C GLU A 836 39.48 1.27 -10.85
N ASN A 837 40.08 2.44 -11.10
CA ASN A 837 41.48 2.72 -10.78
C ASN A 837 41.70 3.20 -9.32
N GLY A 838 40.63 3.23 -8.51
CA GLY A 838 40.67 3.62 -7.10
C GLY A 838 40.63 5.12 -6.83
N ASP A 839 40.23 5.94 -7.81
CA ASP A 839 40.01 7.38 -7.65
C ASP A 839 38.52 7.72 -7.63
N SER A 840 38.01 8.07 -6.43
CA SER A 840 36.63 8.50 -6.23
C SER A 840 36.49 10.02 -6.11
N ASN A 841 37.53 10.79 -6.41
CA ASN A 841 37.50 12.24 -6.30
C ASN A 841 37.05 12.89 -7.62
N HIS A 842 35.84 13.41 -7.65
CA HIS A 842 35.27 14.04 -8.85
C HIS A 842 35.56 15.54 -8.98
N GLY A 843 36.44 16.09 -8.14
CA GLY A 843 36.83 17.51 -8.17
C GLY A 843 35.67 18.49 -7.93
N ASN A 844 35.93 19.77 -8.19
CA ASN A 844 34.94 20.85 -8.15
C ASN A 844 34.17 20.95 -9.50
N ASP A 845 33.36 21.99 -9.70
CA ASP A 845 32.58 22.15 -10.93
C ASP A 845 33.44 22.51 -12.16
N ASP A 846 34.56 23.20 -12.00
CA ASP A 846 35.51 23.48 -13.08
C ASP A 846 36.24 22.21 -13.52
N ASP A 847 36.62 21.33 -12.58
CA ASP A 847 37.25 20.04 -12.90
C ASP A 847 36.29 19.15 -13.72
N LYS A 848 35.01 19.13 -13.35
CA LYS A 848 33.95 18.43 -14.11
C LYS A 848 33.74 19.04 -15.48
N LEU A 849 33.76 20.37 -15.58
CA LEU A 849 33.59 21.06 -16.85
C LEU A 849 34.78 20.82 -17.78
N LEU A 850 36.03 20.92 -17.28
CA LEU A 850 37.22 20.61 -18.05
C LEU A 850 37.14 19.20 -18.65
N ARG A 851 36.84 18.21 -17.81
CA ARG A 851 36.70 16.82 -18.25
C ARG A 851 35.60 16.65 -19.30
N LEU A 852 34.49 17.36 -19.16
CA LEU A 852 33.43 17.33 -20.17
C LEU A 852 33.89 17.97 -21.48
N CYS A 853 34.64 19.08 -21.42
CA CYS A 853 35.25 19.71 -22.59
C CYS A 853 36.22 18.75 -23.28
N GLU A 854 37.10 18.06 -22.54
CA GLU A 854 38.01 17.04 -23.08
C GLU A 854 37.26 15.86 -23.71
N SER A 855 36.11 15.47 -23.13
CA SER A 855 35.30 14.35 -23.65
C SER A 855 34.56 14.72 -24.94
N VAL A 856 34.09 15.97 -25.05
CA VAL A 856 33.40 16.49 -26.25
C VAL A 856 34.40 16.94 -27.32
N GLY A 857 35.60 17.36 -26.93
CA GLY A 857 36.64 17.91 -27.81
C GLY A 857 36.58 19.42 -28.00
N GLU A 858 35.70 20.13 -27.30
CA GLU A 858 35.40 21.55 -27.51
C GLU A 858 35.40 22.35 -26.20
N ASP A 859 35.69 23.65 -26.26
CA ASP A 859 35.53 24.54 -25.09
C ASP A 859 34.04 24.84 -24.80
N LEU A 860 33.46 24.12 -23.84
CA LEU A 860 32.05 24.25 -23.45
C LEU A 860 31.77 25.33 -22.39
N ARG A 861 32.80 26.03 -21.91
CA ARG A 861 32.62 27.11 -20.92
C ARG A 861 31.59 28.18 -21.32
N PRO A 862 31.50 28.63 -22.58
CA PRO A 862 30.53 29.66 -22.95
C PRO A 862 29.10 29.15 -22.80
N LEU A 863 28.85 27.89 -23.18
CA LEU A 863 27.54 27.24 -23.06
C LEU A 863 27.15 27.04 -21.59
N PHE A 864 28.07 26.59 -20.73
CA PHE A 864 27.80 26.40 -19.31
C PHE A 864 27.60 27.73 -18.58
N HIS A 865 28.39 28.75 -18.92
CA HIS A 865 28.19 30.10 -18.39
C HIS A 865 26.81 30.63 -18.78
N PHE A 866 26.40 30.47 -20.05
CA PHE A 866 25.05 30.82 -20.48
C PHE A 866 23.99 30.10 -19.65
N TRP A 867 24.10 28.78 -19.44
CA TRP A 867 23.15 27.99 -18.63
C TRP A 867 23.32 28.14 -17.11
N GLY A 868 23.98 29.20 -16.65
CA GLY A 868 24.02 29.58 -15.23
C GLY A 868 24.94 28.73 -14.37
N ILE A 869 25.94 28.06 -14.96
CA ILE A 869 27.08 27.46 -14.26
C ILE A 869 28.31 28.28 -14.66
N HIS A 870 28.65 29.28 -13.85
CA HIS A 870 29.70 30.23 -14.19
C HIS A 870 31.08 29.62 -13.93
N PRO A 871 31.88 29.34 -14.96
CA PRO A 871 33.22 28.78 -14.77
C PRO A 871 34.13 29.80 -14.10
N SER A 872 35.09 29.35 -13.29
CA SER A 872 36.05 30.29 -12.73
C SER A 872 37.00 30.83 -13.82
N PRO A 873 37.52 32.06 -13.67
CA PRO A 873 38.53 32.60 -14.59
C PRO A 873 39.80 31.75 -14.66
N SER A 874 40.11 30.98 -13.60
CA SER A 874 41.29 30.09 -13.58
C SER A 874 41.16 28.88 -14.50
N LEU A 875 39.95 28.50 -14.92
CA LEU A 875 39.75 27.34 -15.79
C LEU A 875 40.36 27.56 -17.20
N GLN A 876 40.51 28.81 -17.66
CA GLN A 876 41.09 29.13 -18.98
C GLN A 876 42.44 28.44 -19.20
N SER A 877 43.36 28.52 -18.23
CA SER A 877 44.70 27.97 -18.39
C SER A 877 44.70 26.45 -18.54
N SER A 878 43.70 25.76 -17.96
CA SER A 878 43.55 24.31 -18.12
C SER A 878 42.95 23.95 -19.49
N ILE A 879 42.01 24.75 -19.99
CA ILE A 879 41.45 24.61 -21.35
C ILE A 879 42.55 24.80 -22.39
N ASP A 880 43.37 25.85 -22.25
CA ASP A 880 44.51 26.10 -23.12
C ASP A 880 45.53 24.95 -23.07
N ALA A 881 45.80 24.42 -21.86
CA ALA A 881 46.73 23.31 -21.68
C ALA A 881 46.22 21.98 -22.26
N ALA A 882 44.89 21.79 -22.32
CA ALA A 882 44.25 20.66 -22.97
C ALA A 882 44.19 20.83 -24.51
N GLY A 883 44.53 22.00 -25.05
CA GLY A 883 44.52 22.27 -26.49
C GLY A 883 43.11 22.43 -27.07
N LEU A 884 42.12 22.77 -26.25
CA LEU A 884 40.73 22.92 -26.65
C LEU A 884 40.48 24.33 -27.20
N THR A 885 39.82 24.43 -28.35
CA THR A 885 39.55 25.70 -29.05
C THR A 885 38.12 26.20 -28.84
N PRO A 886 37.85 27.52 -29.02
CA PRO A 886 36.49 28.05 -28.99
C PRO A 886 35.64 27.50 -30.14
N SER A 887 34.46 26.94 -29.82
CA SER A 887 33.54 26.35 -30.81
C SER A 887 32.73 27.41 -31.59
N GLN A 888 32.71 27.27 -32.91
CA GLN A 888 31.86 28.05 -33.80
C GLN A 888 30.37 27.81 -33.53
N GLU A 889 29.99 26.57 -33.30
CA GLU A 889 28.62 26.10 -33.07
C GLU A 889 28.04 26.75 -31.81
N ILE A 890 28.84 26.85 -30.74
CA ILE A 890 28.44 27.53 -29.50
C ILE A 890 28.32 29.04 -29.74
N TYR A 891 29.24 29.65 -30.48
CA TYR A 891 29.14 31.07 -30.84
C TYR A 891 27.82 31.36 -31.57
N ASP A 892 27.52 30.57 -32.60
CA ASP A 892 26.29 30.71 -33.39
C ASP A 892 25.04 30.46 -32.55
N LEU A 893 25.10 29.48 -31.64
CA LEU A 893 24.01 29.20 -30.73
C LEU A 893 23.72 30.36 -29.77
N LEU A 894 24.76 30.98 -29.20
CA LEU A 894 24.57 32.14 -28.32
C LEU A 894 23.95 33.32 -29.07
N LEU A 895 24.36 33.56 -30.33
CA LEU A 895 23.72 34.57 -31.17
C LEU A 895 22.28 34.22 -31.53
N HIS A 896 21.99 32.94 -31.79
CA HIS A 896 20.63 32.46 -31.99
C HIS A 896 19.77 32.73 -30.76
N TYR A 897 20.21 32.33 -29.57
CA TYR A 897 19.50 32.62 -28.32
C TYR A 897 19.31 34.10 -28.07
N LYS A 898 20.34 34.93 -28.31
CA LYS A 898 20.21 36.38 -28.26
C LYS A 898 19.09 36.90 -29.17
N SER A 899 18.91 36.32 -30.35
CA SER A 899 17.86 36.72 -31.29
C SER A 899 16.43 36.35 -30.85
N LEU A 900 16.29 35.44 -29.88
CA LEU A 900 15.00 34.98 -29.35
C LEU A 900 14.47 35.85 -28.21
N VAL A 901 15.26 36.82 -27.73
CA VAL A 901 14.87 37.69 -26.62
C VAL A 901 13.60 38.47 -26.99
N PRO A 902 12.50 38.39 -26.20
CA PRO A 902 11.28 39.12 -26.52
C PRO A 902 11.54 40.63 -26.57
N ALA A 903 11.21 41.31 -27.67
CA ALA A 903 11.63 42.70 -27.88
C ALA A 903 10.87 43.71 -27.00
N ASN A 904 9.71 43.32 -26.46
CA ASN A 904 8.83 44.19 -25.69
C ASN A 904 7.89 43.36 -24.80
N ASN A 905 7.12 44.05 -23.96
CA ASN A 905 6.15 43.43 -23.04
C ASN A 905 5.11 42.55 -23.75
N VAL A 906 4.66 42.92 -24.96
CA VAL A 906 3.64 42.14 -25.68
C VAL A 906 4.19 40.78 -26.09
N GLU A 907 5.41 40.75 -26.61
CA GLU A 907 6.10 39.52 -26.97
C GLU A 907 6.45 38.68 -25.74
N PHE A 908 6.94 39.31 -24.65
CA PHE A 908 7.20 38.63 -23.39
C PHE A 908 5.93 37.95 -22.83
N ARG A 909 4.79 38.65 -22.81
CA ARG A 909 3.52 38.06 -22.37
C ARG A 909 3.06 36.95 -23.29
N THR A 910 3.32 37.05 -24.59
CA THR A 910 3.00 35.98 -25.56
C THR A 910 3.83 34.72 -25.25
N PHE A 911 5.15 34.88 -25.10
CA PHE A 911 6.05 33.80 -24.70
C PHE A 911 5.63 33.19 -23.36
N ALA A 912 5.47 34.00 -22.31
CA ALA A 912 5.14 33.54 -20.98
C ALA A 912 3.76 32.85 -20.94
N SER A 913 2.76 33.36 -21.69
CA SER A 913 1.47 32.70 -21.85
C SER A 913 1.62 31.28 -22.39
N ASN A 914 2.40 31.14 -23.47
CA ASN A 914 2.60 29.87 -24.15
C ASN A 914 3.38 28.88 -23.28
N TRP A 915 4.41 29.37 -22.58
CA TRP A 915 5.24 28.56 -21.69
C TRP A 915 4.45 28.02 -20.49
N TRP A 916 3.61 28.85 -19.84
CA TRP A 916 2.84 28.46 -18.65
C TRP A 916 1.44 27.92 -18.97
N GLY A 917 0.98 27.97 -20.22
CA GLY A 917 -0.39 27.60 -20.61
C GLY A 917 -1.45 28.63 -20.19
N GLY A 918 -1.02 29.86 -19.90
CA GLY A 918 -1.82 30.97 -19.41
C GLY A 918 -0.93 32.05 -18.77
N PRO A 919 -1.52 33.13 -18.22
CA PRO A 919 -0.76 34.13 -17.49
C PRO A 919 0.01 33.50 -16.31
N PRO A 920 1.29 33.84 -16.11
CA PRO A 920 2.11 33.36 -15.00
C PRO A 920 1.52 33.78 -13.66
N SER A 921 1.63 32.91 -12.67
CA SER A 921 1.13 33.12 -11.32
C SER A 921 2.18 33.73 -10.39
N SER A 922 1.81 34.74 -9.59
CA SER A 922 2.65 35.25 -8.51
C SER A 922 2.81 34.26 -7.35
N SER A 923 1.93 33.26 -7.26
CA SER A 923 2.06 32.10 -6.36
C SER A 923 2.83 30.94 -7.01
N GLY A 924 3.26 31.09 -8.26
CA GLY A 924 4.06 30.12 -8.98
C GLY A 924 5.45 29.95 -8.36
N PHE A 925 6.14 28.86 -8.68
CA PHE A 925 7.45 28.59 -8.09
C PHE A 925 8.55 29.37 -8.84
N TRP A 926 9.37 30.11 -8.09
CA TRP A 926 10.54 30.87 -8.54
C TRP A 926 10.39 31.61 -9.88
N THR A 927 10.80 31.02 -11.02
CA THR A 927 10.76 31.66 -12.35
C THR A 927 9.34 32.04 -12.79
N GLU A 928 8.31 31.26 -12.43
CA GLU A 928 6.93 31.66 -12.75
C GLU A 928 6.54 32.94 -11.99
N SER A 929 6.92 33.04 -10.71
CA SER A 929 6.67 34.24 -9.91
C SER A 929 7.44 35.45 -10.44
N GLU A 930 8.67 35.27 -10.93
CA GLU A 930 9.44 36.33 -11.58
C GLU A 930 8.83 36.74 -12.92
N HIS A 931 8.29 35.80 -13.71
CA HIS A 931 7.55 36.13 -14.92
C HIS A 931 6.23 36.86 -14.61
N ALA A 932 5.56 36.53 -13.51
CA ALA A 932 4.36 37.22 -13.04
C ALA A 932 4.66 38.67 -12.61
N ARG A 933 5.78 38.89 -11.90
CA ARG A 933 6.29 40.24 -11.57
C ARG A 933 6.55 41.07 -12.83
N GLN A 934 7.01 40.42 -13.89
CA GLN A 934 7.31 41.03 -15.18
C GLN A 934 6.08 41.26 -16.08
N TRP A 935 4.91 40.75 -15.72
CA TRP A 935 3.72 40.67 -16.57
C TRP A 935 3.03 42.03 -16.82
N ASP A 936 2.35 42.59 -15.80
CA ASP A 936 1.63 43.87 -15.85
C ASP A 936 1.33 44.48 -14.44
N SER A 937 1.95 43.99 -13.35
CA SER A 937 1.60 44.39 -11.98
C SER A 937 2.58 45.39 -11.34
N THR A 938 2.11 46.18 -10.37
CA THR A 938 2.97 46.96 -9.47
C THR A 938 3.79 46.06 -8.55
N ASP A 939 5.03 46.45 -8.25
CA ASP A 939 6.07 45.69 -7.55
C ASP A 939 5.58 44.83 -6.37
N LEU A 940 6.00 43.56 -6.37
CA LEU A 940 5.83 42.61 -5.26
C LEU A 940 7.22 42.23 -4.74
N PHE A 941 7.83 43.04 -3.86
CA PHE A 941 9.20 42.80 -3.39
C PHE A 941 9.31 42.51 -1.88
N PRO A 942 10.17 41.55 -1.50
CA PRO A 942 10.88 41.57 -0.22
C PRO A 942 12.00 42.64 -0.28
N PRO A 943 12.26 43.42 0.80
CA PRO A 943 13.31 44.43 0.80
C PRO A 943 14.71 43.85 0.44
N GLY A 944 15.39 44.45 -0.54
CA GLY A 944 16.79 44.13 -0.89
C GLY A 944 16.99 43.32 -2.18
N ASP A 945 15.92 42.93 -2.88
CA ASP A 945 16.03 42.26 -4.18
C ASP A 945 16.39 43.25 -5.30
N GLN A 946 17.30 42.85 -6.21
CA GLN A 946 17.75 43.70 -7.33
C GLN A 946 16.68 43.74 -8.42
N GLN A 947 16.23 44.94 -8.77
CA GLN A 947 15.22 45.18 -9.80
C GLN A 947 15.88 45.58 -11.13
N ARG A 948 15.14 45.43 -12.24
CA ARG A 948 15.56 46.02 -13.52
C ARG A 948 15.56 47.56 -13.41
N PRO A 949 16.38 48.28 -14.19
CA PRO A 949 16.50 49.73 -14.10
C PRO A 949 15.18 50.52 -14.25
N ASN A 950 14.18 49.94 -14.92
CA ASN A 950 12.87 50.56 -15.16
C ASN A 950 11.71 49.92 -14.35
N GLY A 951 12.02 49.19 -13.28
CA GLY A 951 11.06 48.44 -12.48
C GLY A 951 10.89 46.99 -12.94
N GLU A 952 10.01 46.23 -12.29
CA GLU A 952 9.89 44.79 -12.54
C GLU A 952 9.25 44.44 -13.88
N ILE A 953 8.43 45.33 -14.46
CA ILE A 953 7.72 45.07 -15.71
C ILE A 953 8.70 44.90 -16.86
N TYR A 954 8.52 43.83 -17.65
CA TYR A 954 9.34 43.59 -18.83
C TYR A 954 9.07 44.65 -19.89
N VAL A 955 10.10 45.38 -20.31
CA VAL A 955 10.05 46.46 -21.31
C VAL A 955 11.18 46.31 -22.34
N ALA A 956 11.21 47.16 -23.38
CA ALA A 956 12.27 47.12 -24.40
C ALA A 956 13.69 47.30 -23.82
N ALA A 957 13.83 48.07 -22.73
CA ALA A 957 15.11 48.17 -22.03
C ALA A 957 15.50 46.84 -21.34
N SER A 958 14.52 46.08 -20.84
CA SER A 958 14.77 44.73 -20.28
C SER A 958 15.32 43.79 -21.35
N ALA A 959 14.77 43.87 -22.58
CA ALA A 959 15.27 43.11 -23.73
C ALA A 959 16.73 43.49 -24.04
N ALA A 960 17.04 44.79 -24.11
CA ALA A 960 18.40 45.28 -24.33
C ALA A 960 19.38 44.84 -23.24
N ASP A 961 18.96 44.82 -21.96
CA ASP A 961 19.78 44.33 -20.85
C ASP A 961 20.10 42.82 -21.00
N ILE A 962 19.12 42.01 -21.43
CA ILE A 962 19.29 40.57 -21.66
C ILE A 962 20.19 40.32 -22.89
N GLU A 963 19.94 41.02 -24.00
CA GLU A 963 20.77 40.94 -25.21
C GLU A 963 22.22 41.36 -24.94
N GLY A 964 22.39 42.42 -24.14
CA GLY A 964 23.69 42.87 -23.66
C GLY A 964 24.39 41.80 -22.86
N ARG A 965 23.67 41.12 -21.95
CA ARG A 965 24.23 40.02 -21.16
C ARG A 965 24.71 38.85 -22.03
N VAL A 966 23.95 38.45 -23.05
CA VAL A 966 24.42 37.41 -23.99
C VAL A 966 25.63 37.91 -24.78
N GLN A 967 25.66 39.17 -25.19
CA GLN A 967 26.82 39.75 -25.87
C GLN A 967 28.06 39.77 -24.99
N GLU A 968 27.95 40.08 -23.70
CA GLU A 968 29.07 40.01 -22.76
C GLU A 968 29.70 38.61 -22.70
N LEU A 969 28.87 37.56 -22.75
CA LEU A 969 29.36 36.18 -22.81
C LEU A 969 30.08 35.90 -24.14
N VAL A 970 29.51 36.38 -25.26
CA VAL A 970 30.16 36.26 -26.57
C VAL A 970 31.50 36.97 -26.57
N ASP A 971 31.58 38.22 -26.10
CA ASP A 971 32.81 39.00 -26.07
C ASP A 971 33.85 38.41 -25.11
N LEU A 972 33.41 37.78 -24.00
CA LEU A 972 34.28 37.15 -23.01
C LEU A 972 34.99 35.92 -23.57
N TYR A 973 34.27 35.07 -24.31
CA TYR A 973 34.79 33.78 -24.76
C TYR A 973 35.23 33.76 -26.23
N PHE A 974 34.77 34.72 -27.02
CA PHE A 974 35.10 34.87 -28.44
C PHE A 974 35.63 36.29 -28.72
N PRO A 975 36.72 36.71 -28.06
CA PRO A 975 37.23 38.08 -28.17
C PRO A 975 37.70 38.43 -29.58
N ASP A 976 38.06 37.42 -30.39
CA ASP A 976 38.50 37.56 -31.77
C ASP A 976 37.33 37.45 -32.78
N GLY A 977 36.09 37.33 -32.29
CA GLY A 977 34.87 37.16 -33.10
C GLY A 977 34.52 35.70 -33.34
N ARG A 978 33.64 35.46 -34.32
CA ARG A 978 33.17 34.12 -34.70
C ARG A 978 34.37 33.23 -35.09
N PRO A 979 34.61 32.09 -34.42
CA PRO A 979 35.60 31.11 -34.87
C PRO A 979 35.32 30.69 -36.32
N LEU A 980 36.38 30.47 -37.11
CA LEU A 980 36.23 29.98 -38.47
C LEU A 980 35.87 28.49 -38.43
N ALA A 981 34.93 28.07 -39.29
CA ALA A 981 34.69 26.65 -39.58
C ALA A 981 35.98 26.07 -40.15
N ASP A 982 36.21 24.77 -39.98
CA ASP A 982 37.25 24.11 -40.76
C ASP A 982 36.97 24.38 -42.24
N ASP A 983 37.92 25.00 -42.95
CA ASP A 983 37.77 25.35 -44.35
C ASP A 983 37.49 24.11 -45.21
N TYR A 984 37.94 22.94 -44.73
CA TYR A 984 37.62 21.65 -45.32
C TYR A 984 36.10 21.38 -45.31
N ASP A 985 35.39 21.64 -44.22
CA ASP A 985 33.94 21.43 -44.14
C ASP A 985 33.18 22.41 -45.04
N VAL A 986 33.66 23.66 -45.13
CA VAL A 986 33.09 24.67 -46.02
C VAL A 986 33.27 24.26 -47.49
N TRP A 987 34.44 23.72 -47.83
CA TRP A 987 34.71 23.18 -49.16
C TRP A 987 33.90 21.92 -49.46
N GLU A 988 33.85 20.95 -48.53
CA GLU A 988 33.09 19.71 -48.68
C GLU A 988 31.60 20.00 -48.93
N ALA A 989 31.03 20.97 -48.21
CA ALA A 989 29.64 21.37 -48.37
C ALA A 989 29.29 21.89 -49.78
N MET A 990 30.29 22.30 -50.57
CA MET A 990 30.10 22.71 -51.97
C MET A 990 29.80 21.52 -52.90
N PHE A 991 30.10 20.29 -52.47
CA PHE A 991 29.94 19.06 -53.27
C PHE A 991 28.91 18.10 -52.64
N PRO A 992 27.63 18.49 -52.58
CA PRO A 992 26.62 17.71 -51.88
C PRO A 992 26.42 16.33 -52.53
N GLY A 993 26.60 15.28 -51.73
CA GLY A 993 26.46 13.88 -52.15
C GLY A 993 27.77 13.20 -52.57
N ALA A 994 28.89 13.91 -52.50
CA ALA A 994 30.23 13.34 -52.55
C ALA A 994 30.62 12.76 -51.18
N ASP A 995 31.34 11.63 -51.15
CA ASP A 995 31.86 11.02 -49.92
C ASP A 995 33.30 11.52 -49.72
N LEU A 996 33.45 12.70 -49.10
CA LEU A 996 34.73 13.40 -48.90
C LEU A 996 35.23 13.30 -47.44
N ALA A 997 34.67 12.36 -46.68
CA ALA A 997 34.96 12.15 -45.26
C ALA A 997 36.41 11.68 -44.98
N ASP A 998 37.12 11.18 -45.99
CA ASP A 998 38.55 10.86 -45.93
C ASP A 998 39.35 11.96 -46.66
N PRO A 999 40.03 12.88 -45.93
CA PRO A 999 40.86 13.93 -46.54
C PRO A 999 42.06 13.41 -47.34
N ASP A 1000 42.52 12.19 -47.02
CA ASP A 1000 43.61 11.51 -47.73
C ASP A 1000 43.09 10.61 -48.87
N GLY A 1001 41.76 10.46 -48.99
CA GLY A 1001 41.10 9.75 -50.07
C GLY A 1001 41.20 10.47 -51.40
N ASP A 1002 40.97 9.75 -52.50
CA ASP A 1002 40.96 10.24 -53.88
C ASP A 1002 39.61 9.84 -54.49
N LEU A 1003 38.62 10.73 -54.38
CA LEU A 1003 37.22 10.39 -54.68
C LEU A 1003 37.01 10.09 -56.18
N ASP A 1004 37.64 10.86 -57.06
CA ASP A 1004 37.44 10.76 -58.50
C ASP A 1004 38.50 9.90 -59.23
N GLY A 1005 39.54 9.49 -58.52
CA GLY A 1005 40.60 8.60 -59.00
C GLY A 1005 41.63 9.30 -59.88
N ASP A 1006 41.79 10.62 -59.76
CA ASP A 1006 42.75 11.40 -60.54
C ASP A 1006 44.19 11.34 -60.00
N GLY A 1007 44.36 10.76 -58.80
CA GLY A 1007 45.64 10.59 -58.12
C GLY A 1007 46.00 11.69 -57.13
N ARG A 1008 45.10 12.63 -56.83
CA ARG A 1008 45.23 13.66 -55.78
C ARG A 1008 44.34 13.31 -54.60
N SER A 1009 44.76 13.73 -53.40
CA SER A 1009 43.86 13.61 -52.27
C SER A 1009 42.81 14.72 -52.25
N ASN A 1010 41.65 14.44 -51.66
CA ASN A 1010 40.57 15.42 -51.47
C ASN A 1010 41.10 16.71 -50.81
N ASN A 1011 42.03 16.60 -49.84
CA ASN A 1011 42.64 17.77 -49.23
C ASN A 1011 43.61 18.54 -50.16
N GLU A 1012 44.35 17.86 -51.03
CA GLU A 1012 45.14 18.54 -52.07
C GLU A 1012 44.22 19.31 -53.03
N GLU A 1013 43.07 18.72 -53.38
CA GLU A 1013 42.08 19.35 -54.22
C GLU A 1013 41.43 20.58 -53.58
N ARG A 1014 41.11 20.50 -52.28
CA ARG A 1014 40.71 21.67 -51.49
C ARG A 1014 41.74 22.78 -51.57
N LEU A 1015 43.01 22.48 -51.27
CA LEU A 1015 44.08 23.47 -51.20
C LEU A 1015 44.33 24.14 -52.55
N PHE A 1016 44.24 23.39 -53.63
CA PHE A 1016 44.44 23.90 -54.99
C PHE A 1016 43.15 24.42 -55.65
N GLY A 1017 42.01 24.36 -54.96
CA GLY A 1017 40.71 24.84 -55.44
C GLY A 1017 40.18 24.05 -56.65
N THR A 1018 40.40 22.73 -56.68
CA THR A 1018 39.89 21.83 -57.73
C THR A 1018 38.59 21.14 -57.30
N ASP A 1019 37.84 20.60 -58.27
CA ASP A 1019 36.58 19.88 -58.05
C ASP A 1019 36.84 18.38 -57.81
N PRO A 1020 36.63 17.87 -56.58
CA PRO A 1020 36.99 16.50 -56.18
C PRO A 1020 36.03 15.43 -56.71
N THR A 1021 35.01 15.84 -57.46
CA THR A 1021 34.04 14.92 -58.09
C THR A 1021 34.35 14.69 -59.57
N SER A 1022 35.43 15.28 -60.07
CA SER A 1022 35.69 15.42 -61.50
C SER A 1022 37.18 15.32 -61.82
N ALA A 1023 37.60 14.14 -62.28
CA ALA A 1023 38.99 13.90 -62.68
C ALA A 1023 39.48 14.79 -63.85
N ALA A 1024 38.60 15.60 -64.45
CA ALA A 1024 38.95 16.64 -65.40
C ALA A 1024 39.52 17.91 -64.74
N SER A 1025 39.34 18.08 -63.43
CA SER A 1025 39.82 19.20 -62.62
C SER A 1025 41.22 18.98 -62.03
N ALA A 1026 41.85 17.84 -62.34
CA ALA A 1026 43.12 17.35 -61.80
C ALA A 1026 44.37 18.23 -61.96
N ASN A 1027 44.27 19.40 -62.60
CA ASN A 1027 45.44 20.25 -62.84
C ASN A 1027 45.15 21.71 -62.46
N PRO A 1028 45.76 22.21 -61.37
CA PRO A 1028 45.57 23.57 -60.91
C PRO A 1028 46.40 24.54 -61.74
N ILE A 1029 47.31 24.07 -62.59
CA ILE A 1029 48.07 24.94 -63.49
C ILE A 1029 47.14 25.51 -64.57
N THR A 1030 46.83 26.80 -64.45
CA THR A 1030 45.95 27.54 -65.38
C THR A 1030 46.69 28.07 -66.60
N ALA A 1031 48.00 28.35 -66.45
CA ALA A 1031 48.89 28.64 -67.57
C ALA A 1031 50.22 27.90 -67.38
N PRO A 1032 50.65 27.07 -68.34
CA PRO A 1032 51.91 26.34 -68.22
C PRO A 1032 53.11 27.29 -68.24
N LEU A 1033 54.25 26.80 -67.74
CA LEU A 1033 55.49 27.56 -67.70
C LEU A 1033 55.91 28.06 -69.09
N ASP A 1034 55.88 29.38 -69.27
CA ASP A 1034 56.56 30.08 -70.35
C ASP A 1034 58.05 30.14 -70.01
N SER A 1035 58.84 29.31 -70.68
CA SER A 1035 60.29 29.24 -70.48
C SER A 1035 61.03 30.53 -70.82
N ALA A 1036 60.49 31.38 -71.72
CA ALA A 1036 61.12 32.64 -72.10
C ALA A 1036 60.83 33.76 -71.09
N ALA A 1037 59.59 33.83 -70.61
CA ALA A 1037 59.19 34.81 -69.60
C ALA A 1037 59.54 34.37 -68.17
N GLY A 1038 59.69 33.07 -67.93
CA GLY A 1038 59.84 32.48 -66.59
C GLY A 1038 58.55 32.59 -65.78
N THR A 1039 57.39 32.52 -66.43
CA THR A 1039 56.09 32.76 -65.80
C THR A 1039 55.14 31.58 -65.99
N PHE A 1040 54.36 31.28 -64.96
CA PHE A 1040 53.24 30.33 -65.01
C PHE A 1040 52.14 30.80 -64.06
N SER A 1041 50.96 30.19 -64.10
CA SER A 1041 49.92 30.47 -63.11
C SER A 1041 49.24 29.19 -62.66
N TYR A 1042 48.75 29.21 -61.42
CA TYR A 1042 48.03 28.09 -60.81
C TYR A 1042 46.84 28.59 -59.98
N THR A 1043 45.85 27.74 -59.73
CA THR A 1043 44.78 28.01 -58.75
C THR A 1043 45.18 27.55 -57.37
N ARG A 1044 44.74 28.29 -56.35
CA ARG A 1044 44.73 27.85 -54.96
C ARG A 1044 43.52 28.41 -54.25
N ARG A 1045 43.16 27.80 -53.13
CA ARG A 1045 42.21 28.38 -52.19
C ARG A 1045 42.93 29.40 -51.30
N ASP A 1046 42.22 30.48 -50.94
CA ASP A 1046 42.78 31.63 -50.22
C ASP A 1046 43.53 31.17 -48.95
N GLU A 1047 44.77 31.66 -48.77
CA GLU A 1047 45.59 31.36 -47.59
C GLU A 1047 44.90 31.79 -46.29
N ALA A 1048 44.06 32.84 -46.34
CA ALA A 1048 43.30 33.30 -45.18
C ALA A 1048 42.18 32.33 -44.76
N LEU A 1049 41.73 31.46 -45.67
CA LEU A 1049 40.75 30.42 -45.38
C LEU A 1049 41.43 29.11 -44.95
N THR A 1050 42.48 28.71 -45.67
CA THR A 1050 43.14 27.41 -45.48
C THR A 1050 44.20 27.39 -44.39
N GLY A 1051 44.80 28.54 -44.07
CA GLY A 1051 45.98 28.64 -43.22
C GLY A 1051 47.27 28.03 -43.82
N ALA A 1052 47.23 27.53 -45.06
CA ALA A 1052 48.35 26.87 -45.73
C ALA A 1052 49.20 27.86 -46.52
N GLY A 1053 50.53 27.74 -46.42
CA GLY A 1053 51.46 28.57 -47.21
C GLY A 1053 51.78 27.91 -48.55
N PHE A 1054 52.04 28.68 -49.61
CA PHE A 1054 52.43 28.13 -50.91
C PHE A 1054 53.83 28.54 -51.35
N SER A 1055 54.71 27.55 -51.56
CA SER A 1055 56.10 27.76 -51.97
C SER A 1055 56.37 27.19 -53.37
N VAL A 1056 57.20 27.90 -54.14
CA VAL A 1056 57.57 27.50 -55.51
C VAL A 1056 58.90 26.79 -55.49
N TRP A 1057 58.93 25.55 -55.95
CA TRP A 1057 60.13 24.73 -56.00
C TRP A 1057 60.51 24.43 -57.43
N THR A 1058 61.81 24.35 -57.69
CA THR A 1058 62.35 24.06 -59.01
C THR A 1058 63.38 22.92 -58.97
N THR A 1059 63.55 22.27 -60.10
CA THR A 1059 64.56 21.24 -60.31
C THR A 1059 64.93 21.15 -61.79
N THR A 1060 66.12 20.64 -62.08
CA THR A 1060 66.58 20.34 -63.44
C THR A 1060 66.65 18.84 -63.71
N ASP A 1061 66.48 17.99 -62.69
CA ASP A 1061 66.67 16.54 -62.77
C ASP A 1061 65.49 15.70 -62.22
N LEU A 1062 64.44 16.34 -61.68
CA LEU A 1062 63.29 15.70 -61.02
C LEU A 1062 63.62 14.93 -59.73
N VAL A 1063 64.85 15.06 -59.22
CA VAL A 1063 65.32 14.37 -58.01
C VAL A 1063 65.58 15.38 -56.89
N THR A 1064 66.35 16.43 -57.18
CA THR A 1064 66.73 17.42 -56.18
C THR A 1064 65.91 18.69 -56.39
N TRP A 1065 64.97 18.93 -55.48
CA TRP A 1065 64.12 20.12 -55.50
C TRP A 1065 64.74 21.20 -54.62
N THR A 1066 64.77 22.44 -55.12
CA THR A 1066 65.19 23.63 -54.37
C THR A 1066 64.11 24.69 -54.46
N GLU A 1067 63.78 25.32 -53.35
CA GLU A 1067 62.83 26.42 -53.30
C GLU A 1067 63.39 27.64 -54.05
N ASP A 1068 62.58 28.25 -54.92
CA ASP A 1068 62.86 29.57 -55.48
C ASP A 1068 62.32 30.65 -54.56
N THR A 1069 63.04 30.93 -53.46
CA THR A 1069 62.67 31.97 -52.49
C THR A 1069 62.61 33.38 -53.09
N GLY A 1070 63.08 33.56 -54.33
CA GLY A 1070 63.04 34.81 -55.09
C GLY A 1070 61.88 34.89 -56.09
N ALA A 1071 61.05 33.86 -56.20
CA ALA A 1071 59.89 33.86 -57.09
C ALA A 1071 58.90 34.94 -56.66
N GLY A 1072 58.52 35.81 -57.61
CA GLY A 1072 57.44 36.76 -57.39
C GLY A 1072 56.10 36.06 -57.60
N GLN A 1073 55.31 35.93 -56.54
CA GLN A 1073 53.92 35.49 -56.62
C GLN A 1073 53.01 36.72 -56.53
N ALA A 1074 52.09 36.84 -57.48
CA ALA A 1074 51.09 37.89 -57.51
C ALA A 1074 49.71 37.23 -57.41
N ASP A 1075 49.09 37.42 -56.25
CA ASP A 1075 47.82 36.82 -55.90
C ASP A 1075 46.67 37.41 -56.74
N GLY A 1076 45.65 36.59 -56.94
CA GLY A 1076 44.48 36.93 -57.72
C GLY A 1076 43.47 37.73 -56.90
N THR A 1077 42.27 37.89 -57.44
CA THR A 1077 41.11 38.16 -56.58
C THR A 1077 40.39 36.82 -56.42
N PRO A 1078 40.21 36.32 -55.18
CA PRO A 1078 39.43 35.12 -54.94
C PRO A 1078 38.03 35.25 -55.54
N ASP A 1079 37.52 34.16 -56.11
CA ASP A 1079 36.14 34.07 -56.58
C ASP A 1079 35.16 33.85 -55.41
N ALA A 1080 33.90 33.58 -55.73
CA ALA A 1080 32.85 33.39 -54.72
C ALA A 1080 33.08 32.15 -53.84
N ASP A 1081 33.93 31.24 -54.29
CA ASP A 1081 34.23 29.96 -53.67
C ASP A 1081 35.58 29.99 -52.93
N GLY A 1082 36.21 31.16 -52.85
CA GLY A 1082 37.50 31.36 -52.19
C GLY A 1082 38.70 30.90 -53.01
N VAL A 1083 38.54 30.62 -54.31
CA VAL A 1083 39.62 30.17 -55.19
C VAL A 1083 40.19 31.35 -55.97
N GLU A 1084 41.52 31.48 -55.96
CA GLU A 1084 42.24 32.51 -56.71
C GLU A 1084 43.23 31.92 -57.70
N THR A 1085 43.54 32.69 -58.76
CA THR A 1085 44.63 32.36 -59.69
C THR A 1085 45.88 33.17 -59.35
N VAL A 1086 46.94 32.47 -58.96
CA VAL A 1086 48.24 33.06 -58.61
C VAL A 1086 49.13 33.09 -59.85
N ALA A 1087 49.62 34.28 -60.20
CA ALA A 1087 50.62 34.44 -61.25
C ALA A 1087 52.04 34.40 -60.66
N VAL A 1088 52.85 33.47 -61.14
CA VAL A 1088 54.22 33.27 -60.65
C VAL A 1088 55.23 33.76 -61.68
N THR A 1089 56.26 34.47 -61.21
CA THR A 1089 57.43 34.88 -61.98
C THR A 1089 58.69 34.34 -61.30
N LEU A 1090 59.34 33.37 -61.92
CA LEU A 1090 60.57 32.75 -61.44
C LEU A 1090 61.76 33.72 -61.43
N SER A 1091 62.71 33.46 -60.54
CA SER A 1091 64.00 34.15 -60.47
C SER A 1091 64.73 34.13 -61.82
N ALA A 1092 65.33 35.27 -62.19
CA ALA A 1092 65.92 35.47 -63.53
C ALA A 1092 66.97 34.43 -63.95
N GLY A 1093 67.72 33.86 -62.98
CA GLY A 1093 68.74 32.84 -63.25
C GLY A 1093 68.17 31.51 -63.76
N LEU A 1094 66.98 31.13 -63.29
CA LEU A 1094 66.33 29.86 -63.63
C LEU A 1094 65.82 29.83 -65.07
N ARG A 1095 65.58 30.99 -65.68
CA ARG A 1095 65.05 31.13 -67.06
C ARG A 1095 66.02 30.71 -68.16
N THR A 1096 67.29 30.49 -67.81
CA THR A 1096 68.34 30.12 -68.75
C THR A 1096 68.68 28.64 -68.74
N GLU A 1097 68.04 27.85 -67.87
CA GLU A 1097 68.26 26.41 -67.77
C GLU A 1097 67.68 25.68 -69.00
N PRO A 1098 68.40 24.72 -69.60
CA PRO A 1098 67.95 23.99 -70.79
C PRO A 1098 66.78 23.03 -70.49
N MET A 1099 66.62 22.63 -69.23
CA MET A 1099 65.48 21.88 -68.71
C MET A 1099 65.17 22.38 -67.31
N LEU A 1100 63.92 22.79 -67.07
CA LEU A 1100 63.44 23.28 -65.79
C LEU A 1100 62.07 22.68 -65.52
N PHE A 1101 61.92 22.07 -64.34
CA PHE A 1101 60.65 21.63 -63.80
C PHE A 1101 60.32 22.50 -62.60
N VAL A 1102 59.03 22.77 -62.45
CA VAL A 1102 58.50 23.60 -61.36
C VAL A 1102 57.38 22.82 -60.71
N GLN A 1103 57.28 22.92 -59.39
CA GLN A 1103 56.11 22.48 -58.64
C GLN A 1103 55.78 23.54 -57.60
N VAL A 1104 54.52 23.57 -57.22
CA VAL A 1104 54.05 24.34 -56.08
C VAL A 1104 53.78 23.35 -54.94
N ARG A 1105 54.18 23.71 -53.72
CA ARG A 1105 53.85 22.95 -52.52
C ARG A 1105 52.96 23.80 -51.63
N ALA A 1106 51.90 23.20 -51.11
CA ALA A 1106 51.21 23.71 -49.94
C ALA A 1106 51.96 23.20 -48.70
N GLU A 1107 52.24 24.08 -47.74
CA GLU A 1107 52.99 23.82 -46.50
C GLU A 1107 52.14 24.04 -45.25
#